data_AF-A0A969GG45-F1
#
_entry.id   AF-A0A969GG45-F1
#
_cell.length_a   1.000
_cell.length_b   1.000
_cell.length_c   1.000
_cell.angle_alpha   90.00
_cell.angle_beta   90.00
_cell.angle_gamma   90.00
#
_symmetry.space_group_name_H-M   'P 1'
#
loop_
_entity.id
_entity.type
_entity.pdbx_description
1 polymer ?
#
loop_
_entity_poly.entity_id
_entity_poly.type
_entity_poly.pdbx_seq_one_letter_code
_entity_poly.pdbx_strand_id
1 'polypeptide(L)'
;MLKTRLLLLTILALFVSACTGLQPVVAPDSASQGEMEATSALLELDATLPFDANVRTGVLDNGLTYFIRANTEPQDRAELWLAVNAGSILEDEDQLGLAHFLEHMMFNGTERFPGMGVVDYLETVGMEFGPDVNAYTSFDETVYTIQVPTGDAEIVDQGFQVLEDWAHAATLDPDEVEKERGVIIEEWRLDQQSAAGRIQEQTLPAVLGESRYSERLPIGDMDIIRSAPAETLRRFYENWYRPDLMAVVAVGDFEDLDQIEEMIQTHFSSMTAPEELLPRETFTTPNTDGTDYLVVTDPEETTSELQIWRRREVSPLHTGQDYRELLVRSLFYSILDERFRDLERKPDAPFLSVSSGFGNYVRPLDVDAVFAQTEEGKITDGLDAVITELERVARHGFSASELERAKQDMLESYLRSYNERNNRDSAGLADEYIAYFLTGEASPGIEYEYELVQQLLDGITLDDVNAISSDLVADDNRVVILTAPEKDDLILPTEAELAAAVEQAIAREIDPLTEELVAGDLVESRPEPVAIVDERTLPDVGLTEITLENGVRVLLKQTDFKDDEVVFTGFSLGGSSLVSDDDFVNAASIVAVITESGVGNFGQSDLEKLLSGKSVSIVPYIRELTEGLEGGSSVKDLETLFQLIYLYATAPRADEDAFQVFQTQMRADLENRALSPNSALRDAIFESLYGDTVRAAISPWKRSRAWIWRAPSRSTTNALPTWTMPPLSSWAALIWKR
;
A
#
# COMPACT_ATOMS: atom_id res chain seq x y z
N MET A 1 -16.12 -4.75 0.07
CA MET A 1 -15.75 -3.31 0.18
C MET A 1 -14.30 -3.01 0.59
N LEU A 2 -13.41 -4.01 0.72
CA LEU A 2 -12.02 -3.79 1.15
C LEU A 2 -11.11 -3.16 0.07
N LYS A 3 -11.34 -3.42 -1.24
CA LYS A 3 -10.50 -2.87 -2.33
C LYS A 3 -10.64 -1.35 -2.54
N THR A 4 -11.82 -0.76 -2.33
CA THR A 4 -11.99 0.71 -2.45
C THR A 4 -11.37 1.47 -1.27
N ARG A 5 -11.31 0.83 -0.08
CA ARG A 5 -10.50 1.33 1.04
C ARG A 5 -9.01 1.11 0.79
N LEU A 6 -8.61 -0.02 0.19
CA LEU A 6 -7.23 -0.25 -0.22
C LEU A 6 -6.77 0.82 -1.22
N LEU A 7 -7.54 1.24 -2.22
CA LEU A 7 -7.00 2.21 -3.19
C LEU A 7 -6.60 3.59 -2.58
N LEU A 8 -7.21 4.00 -1.46
CA LEU A 8 -6.84 5.21 -0.71
C LEU A 8 -5.90 4.94 0.49
N LEU A 9 -5.91 3.74 1.08
CA LEU A 9 -4.99 3.34 2.18
C LEU A 9 -3.69 2.68 1.69
N THR A 10 -3.63 2.11 0.48
CA THR A 10 -2.45 1.47 -0.09
C THR A 10 -1.41 2.49 -0.55
N ILE A 11 -1.79 3.77 -0.70
CA ILE A 11 -0.83 4.88 -0.87
C ILE A 11 -0.16 5.26 0.49
N LEU A 12 -0.72 4.85 1.64
CA LEU A 12 -0.22 5.23 2.98
C LEU A 12 0.25 4.07 3.88
N ALA A 13 -0.03 2.80 3.54
CA ALA A 13 0.13 1.66 4.47
C ALA A 13 1.07 0.53 4.00
N LEU A 14 2.14 0.83 3.27
CA LEU A 14 3.32 -0.04 3.27
C LEU A 14 4.14 0.30 4.52
N PHE A 15 3.88 -0.37 5.65
CA PHE A 15 4.85 -0.72 6.73
C PHE A 15 4.08 -1.21 7.97
N VAL A 16 4.44 -2.41 8.45
CA VAL A 16 4.24 -3.04 9.79
C VAL A 16 3.31 -4.27 9.88
N SER A 17 3.97 -5.39 10.23
CA SER A 17 3.49 -6.67 10.83
C SER A 17 2.87 -7.71 9.89
N ALA A 18 3.12 -9.02 10.04
CA ALA A 18 3.42 -9.78 11.25
C ALA A 18 4.28 -11.04 11.02
N CYS A 19 5.08 -11.38 12.03
CA CYS A 19 5.63 -12.72 12.26
C CYS A 19 4.59 -13.65 12.88
N THR A 20 4.70 -14.94 12.58
CA THR A 20 4.63 -16.16 13.43
C THR A 20 3.98 -17.27 12.60
N GLY A 21 4.52 -18.47 12.39
CA GLY A 21 5.71 -19.20 12.82
C GLY A 21 5.32 -20.68 12.89
N LEU A 22 6.14 -21.63 12.39
CA LEU A 22 6.27 -23.01 12.92
C LEU A 22 7.21 -23.92 12.09
N GLN A 23 8.11 -24.56 12.84
CA GLN A 23 8.74 -25.89 12.75
C GLN A 23 9.43 -26.46 11.48
N PRO A 24 10.54 -27.20 11.66
CA PRO A 24 11.48 -27.52 10.58
C PRO A 24 11.12 -28.81 9.83
N VAL A 25 11.19 -28.76 8.50
CA VAL A 25 11.29 -29.96 7.64
C VAL A 25 12.65 -29.96 6.95
N VAL A 26 13.24 -31.15 6.87
CA VAL A 26 14.62 -31.39 6.42
C VAL A 26 14.69 -31.35 4.89
N ALA A 27 15.50 -30.43 4.35
CA ALA A 27 15.78 -30.29 2.92
C ALA A 27 16.58 -31.48 2.33
N PRO A 28 16.37 -31.81 1.04
CA PRO A 28 17.36 -32.49 0.23
C PRO A 28 17.94 -31.60 -0.89
N ASP A 29 19.27 -31.59 -0.92
CA ASP A 29 20.26 -31.28 -1.97
C ASP A 29 19.84 -30.60 -3.30
N SER A 30 20.33 -29.36 -3.41
CA SER A 30 20.83 -28.63 -4.58
C SER A 30 20.68 -29.27 -5.98
N ALA A 31 19.85 -28.64 -6.82
CA ALA A 31 19.90 -28.77 -8.27
C ALA A 31 20.38 -27.47 -8.93
N SER A 32 21.14 -27.63 -10.01
CA SER A 32 22.01 -26.66 -10.67
C SER A 32 21.29 -25.49 -11.34
N GLN A 33 21.89 -24.31 -11.20
CA GLN A 33 21.63 -23.12 -12.03
C GLN A 33 21.82 -23.45 -13.52
N GLY A 34 20.74 -23.35 -14.30
CA GLY A 34 20.79 -23.32 -15.76
C GLY A 34 20.90 -21.88 -16.23
N GLU A 35 21.98 -21.55 -16.96
CA GLU A 35 22.10 -20.32 -17.74
C GLU A 35 21.02 -20.32 -18.83
N MET A 36 20.12 -19.34 -18.81
CA MET A 36 19.15 -19.10 -19.89
C MET A 36 19.83 -18.27 -20.99
N GLU A 37 19.81 -18.77 -22.23
CA GLU A 37 20.26 -18.03 -23.42
C GLU A 37 19.32 -16.84 -23.66
N ALA A 38 19.80 -15.62 -23.40
CA ALA A 38 19.12 -14.39 -23.77
C ALA A 38 19.06 -14.26 -25.30
N THR A 39 17.93 -14.63 -25.91
CA THR A 39 17.62 -14.22 -27.28
C THR A 39 17.20 -12.75 -27.28
N SER A 40 18.14 -11.86 -27.61
CA SER A 40 17.88 -10.48 -28.03
C SER A 40 17.09 -10.46 -29.36
N ALA A 41 15.80 -10.78 -29.29
CA ALA A 41 14.85 -10.33 -30.29
C ALA A 41 14.59 -8.84 -30.04
N LEU A 42 14.50 -8.03 -31.10
CA LEU A 42 14.04 -6.65 -30.96
C LEU A 42 12.64 -6.67 -30.35
N LEU A 43 12.45 -5.97 -29.23
CA LEU A 43 11.15 -5.83 -28.58
C LEU A 43 10.16 -5.15 -29.55
N GLU A 44 9.13 -5.88 -29.97
CA GLU A 44 8.03 -5.32 -30.77
C GLU A 44 7.02 -4.68 -29.81
N LEU A 45 7.14 -3.36 -29.59
CA LEU A 45 6.33 -2.64 -28.60
C LEU A 45 4.81 -2.76 -28.84
N ASP A 46 4.37 -2.85 -30.09
CA ASP A 46 2.96 -2.98 -30.44
C ASP A 46 2.42 -4.41 -30.27
N ALA A 47 3.27 -5.39 -29.98
CA ALA A 47 2.84 -6.76 -29.76
C ALA A 47 2.17 -6.89 -28.39
N THR A 48 1.09 -7.67 -28.34
CA THR A 48 0.46 -8.08 -27.08
C THR A 48 1.48 -8.82 -26.23
N LEU A 49 1.59 -8.42 -24.97
CA LEU A 49 2.43 -9.09 -23.99
C LEU A 49 1.96 -10.55 -23.84
N PRO A 50 2.89 -11.50 -23.69
CA PRO A 50 2.52 -12.87 -23.43
C PRO A 50 1.76 -12.96 -22.10
N PHE A 51 0.90 -13.96 -21.98
CA PHE A 51 0.40 -14.36 -20.67
C PHE A 51 1.43 -15.25 -19.98
N ASP A 52 1.42 -15.29 -18.66
CA ASP A 52 2.36 -16.07 -17.85
C ASP A 52 2.39 -17.54 -18.30
N ALA A 53 3.58 -17.99 -18.71
CA ALA A 53 3.81 -19.32 -19.24
C ALA A 53 3.64 -20.44 -18.20
N ASN A 54 3.64 -20.11 -16.91
CA ASN A 54 3.45 -21.05 -15.81
C ASN A 54 1.96 -21.30 -15.49
N VAL A 55 1.05 -20.60 -16.16
CA VAL A 55 -0.39 -20.72 -15.92
C VAL A 55 -1.02 -21.61 -16.98
N ARG A 56 -1.78 -22.59 -16.53
CA ARG A 56 -2.71 -23.34 -17.37
C ARG A 56 -4.04 -22.60 -17.41
N THR A 57 -4.44 -22.16 -18.59
CA THR A 57 -5.71 -21.44 -18.79
C THR A 57 -6.58 -22.14 -19.82
N GLY A 58 -7.90 -22.02 -19.66
CA GLY A 58 -8.87 -22.53 -20.62
C GLY A 58 -10.25 -21.90 -20.44
N VAL A 59 -11.14 -22.25 -21.36
CA VAL A 59 -12.55 -21.86 -21.34
C VAL A 59 -13.37 -23.13 -21.52
N LEU A 60 -14.26 -23.41 -20.57
CA LEU A 60 -15.18 -24.54 -20.65
C LEU A 60 -16.21 -24.33 -21.77
N ASP A 61 -16.85 -25.41 -22.25
CA ASP A 61 -17.85 -25.35 -23.33
C ASP A 61 -19.03 -24.41 -23.00
N ASN A 62 -19.29 -24.15 -21.72
CA ASN A 62 -20.34 -23.23 -21.25
C ASN A 62 -19.90 -21.76 -21.16
N GLY A 63 -18.63 -21.45 -21.38
CA GLY A 63 -18.08 -20.08 -21.38
C GLY A 63 -17.30 -19.69 -20.12
N LEU A 64 -17.29 -20.52 -19.08
CA LEU A 64 -16.51 -20.25 -17.86
C LEU A 64 -15.01 -20.32 -18.14
N THR A 65 -14.29 -19.27 -17.74
CA THR A 65 -12.82 -19.22 -17.86
C THR A 65 -12.17 -19.82 -16.62
N TYR A 66 -11.02 -20.48 -16.76
CA TYR A 66 -10.25 -20.93 -15.60
C TYR A 66 -8.76 -20.65 -15.74
N PHE A 67 -8.10 -20.51 -14.59
CA PHE A 67 -6.66 -20.33 -14.44
C PHE A 67 -6.16 -21.28 -13.35
N ILE A 68 -5.13 -22.06 -13.66
CA ILE A 68 -4.52 -23.03 -12.74
C ILE A 68 -3.02 -22.80 -12.73
N ARG A 69 -2.43 -22.60 -11.55
CA ARG A 69 -0.98 -22.46 -11.37
C ARG A 69 -0.50 -23.22 -10.14
N ALA A 70 0.59 -23.98 -10.32
CA ALA A 70 1.34 -24.51 -9.19
C ALA A 70 2.17 -23.39 -8.55
N ASN A 71 2.08 -23.24 -7.23
CA ASN A 71 2.90 -22.33 -6.44
C ASN A 71 3.02 -22.85 -5.00
N THR A 72 4.23 -22.97 -4.47
CA THR A 72 4.47 -23.63 -3.18
C THR A 72 4.38 -22.69 -1.98
N GLU A 73 4.10 -21.40 -2.17
CA GLU A 73 4.03 -20.41 -1.10
C GLU A 73 2.59 -19.88 -0.95
N PRO A 74 1.96 -20.02 0.24
CA PRO A 74 2.40 -20.83 1.38
C PRO A 74 2.33 -22.34 1.10
N GLN A 75 3.18 -23.12 1.77
CA GLN A 75 3.21 -24.58 1.64
C GLN A 75 1.89 -25.22 2.09
N ASP A 76 1.52 -26.34 1.47
CA ASP A 76 0.30 -27.11 1.78
C ASP A 76 -1.00 -26.27 1.70
N ARG A 77 -1.02 -25.22 0.87
CA ARG A 77 -2.15 -24.30 0.73
C ARG A 77 -2.43 -23.96 -0.73
N ALA A 78 -3.68 -23.63 -1.02
CA ALA A 78 -4.11 -23.14 -2.32
C ALA A 78 -5.22 -22.10 -2.19
N GLU A 79 -5.12 -21.09 -3.04
CA GLU A 79 -6.13 -20.08 -3.31
C GLU A 79 -7.09 -20.59 -4.39
N LEU A 80 -8.38 -20.72 -4.04
CA LEU A 80 -9.47 -21.05 -4.96
C LEU A 80 -10.45 -19.89 -5.01
N TRP A 81 -10.47 -19.15 -6.10
CA TRP A 81 -11.24 -17.92 -6.22
C TRP A 81 -12.26 -18.00 -7.35
N LEU A 82 -13.40 -17.33 -7.15
CA LEU A 82 -14.44 -17.13 -8.15
C LEU A 82 -14.58 -15.64 -8.42
N ALA A 83 -14.27 -15.20 -9.64
CA ALA A 83 -14.61 -13.87 -10.12
C ALA A 83 -15.95 -13.91 -10.86
N VAL A 84 -16.83 -12.97 -10.53
CA VAL A 84 -18.03 -12.65 -11.29
C VAL A 84 -17.87 -11.25 -11.84
N ASN A 85 -17.87 -11.10 -13.16
CA ASN A 85 -17.76 -9.82 -13.86
C ASN A 85 -19.07 -9.04 -13.82
N ALA A 86 -19.64 -8.89 -12.63
CA ALA A 86 -20.84 -8.13 -12.32
C ALA A 86 -20.76 -7.55 -10.90
N GLY A 87 -21.04 -6.26 -10.78
CA GLY A 87 -21.08 -5.54 -9.51
C GLY A 87 -22.24 -4.55 -9.49
N SER A 88 -22.18 -3.56 -8.59
CA SER A 88 -23.28 -2.61 -8.37
C SER A 88 -23.63 -1.74 -9.59
N ILE A 89 -22.70 -1.54 -10.52
CA ILE A 89 -22.94 -0.74 -11.73
C ILE A 89 -24.08 -1.30 -12.59
N LEU A 90 -24.33 -2.61 -12.49
CA LEU A 90 -25.36 -3.34 -13.22
C LEU A 90 -26.72 -3.40 -12.50
N GLU A 91 -26.84 -2.76 -11.33
CA GLU A 91 -28.09 -2.74 -10.57
C GLU A 91 -29.14 -1.85 -11.23
N ASP A 92 -30.37 -2.37 -11.28
CA ASP A 92 -31.57 -1.58 -11.56
C ASP A 92 -31.90 -0.62 -10.40
N GLU A 93 -32.82 0.33 -10.64
CA GLU A 93 -33.24 1.32 -9.64
C GLU A 93 -33.84 0.70 -8.36
N ASP A 94 -34.44 -0.50 -8.44
CA ASP A 94 -34.94 -1.24 -7.27
C ASP A 94 -33.91 -2.20 -6.66
N GLN A 95 -32.65 -2.14 -7.11
CA GLN A 95 -31.58 -3.06 -6.75
C GLN A 95 -30.35 -2.37 -6.13
N LEU A 96 -30.39 -1.08 -5.79
CA LEU A 96 -29.21 -0.37 -5.30
C LEU A 96 -28.67 -1.00 -4.01
N GLY A 97 -27.48 -1.60 -4.08
CA GLY A 97 -26.79 -2.34 -3.02
C GLY A 97 -27.07 -3.84 -2.97
N LEU A 98 -27.85 -4.39 -3.91
CA LEU A 98 -28.18 -5.81 -3.92
C LEU A 98 -27.08 -6.70 -4.50
N ALA A 99 -26.14 -6.17 -5.27
CA ALA A 99 -24.93 -6.92 -5.65
C ALA A 99 -24.10 -7.26 -4.40
N HIS A 100 -23.90 -6.27 -3.53
CA HIS A 100 -23.23 -6.45 -2.24
C HIS A 100 -24.04 -7.30 -1.26
N PHE A 101 -25.37 -7.11 -1.20
CA PHE A 101 -26.22 -7.98 -0.40
C PHE A 101 -26.11 -9.45 -0.90
N LEU A 102 -26.12 -9.66 -2.21
CA LEU A 102 -26.00 -10.99 -2.78
C LEU A 102 -24.65 -11.65 -2.42
N GLU A 103 -23.56 -10.90 -2.35
CA GLU A 103 -22.27 -11.37 -1.82
C GLU A 103 -22.41 -11.95 -0.41
N HIS A 104 -23.06 -11.24 0.51
CA HIS A 104 -23.34 -11.77 1.85
C HIS A 104 -24.18 -13.05 1.78
N MET A 105 -25.20 -13.07 0.93
CA MET A 105 -26.11 -14.22 0.85
C MET A 105 -25.43 -15.50 0.36
N MET A 106 -24.26 -15.43 -0.27
CA MET A 106 -23.46 -16.60 -0.63
C MET A 106 -22.95 -17.38 0.60
N PHE A 107 -22.87 -16.74 1.77
CA PHE A 107 -22.49 -17.38 3.03
C PHE A 107 -23.68 -17.84 3.86
N ASN A 108 -24.89 -17.43 3.49
CA ASN A 108 -26.12 -17.62 4.27
C ASN A 108 -27.09 -18.64 3.63
N GLY A 109 -26.58 -19.52 2.75
CA GLY A 109 -27.28 -20.73 2.37
C GLY A 109 -27.24 -21.03 0.88
N THR A 110 -26.69 -22.18 0.55
CA THR A 110 -26.67 -22.77 -0.79
C THR A 110 -27.36 -24.15 -0.77
N GLU A 111 -27.62 -24.74 -1.93
CA GLU A 111 -28.36 -26.01 -2.01
C GLU A 111 -27.69 -27.14 -1.21
N ARG A 112 -26.35 -27.18 -1.21
CA ARG A 112 -25.58 -28.21 -0.51
C ARG A 112 -25.18 -27.79 0.90
N PHE A 113 -25.07 -26.48 1.14
CA PHE A 113 -24.71 -25.91 2.44
C PHE A 113 -25.83 -24.96 2.94
N PRO A 114 -26.91 -25.49 3.53
CA PRO A 114 -28.04 -24.68 3.97
C PRO A 114 -27.69 -23.79 5.17
N GLY A 115 -28.22 -22.56 5.19
CA GLY A 115 -27.95 -21.56 6.24
C GLY A 115 -26.45 -21.22 6.30
N MET A 116 -25.86 -21.24 7.49
CA MET A 116 -24.42 -21.00 7.71
C MET A 116 -23.53 -22.20 7.33
N GLY A 117 -24.06 -23.18 6.57
CA GLY A 117 -23.37 -24.43 6.29
C GLY A 117 -22.02 -24.27 5.59
N VAL A 118 -21.84 -23.20 4.81
CA VAL A 118 -20.55 -22.89 4.17
C VAL A 118 -19.52 -22.55 5.24
N VAL A 119 -19.84 -21.60 6.13
CA VAL A 119 -18.96 -21.19 7.23
C VAL A 119 -18.69 -22.35 8.19
N ASP A 120 -19.73 -23.09 8.59
CA ASP A 120 -19.61 -24.26 9.47
C ASP A 120 -18.65 -25.30 8.88
N TYR A 121 -18.74 -25.55 7.56
CA TYR A 121 -17.85 -26.47 6.86
C TYR A 121 -16.40 -25.97 6.86
N LEU A 122 -16.17 -24.70 6.49
CA LEU A 122 -14.84 -24.11 6.40
C LEU A 122 -14.13 -24.16 7.77
N GLU A 123 -14.85 -23.88 8.87
CA GLU A 123 -14.31 -24.04 10.23
C GLU A 123 -13.90 -25.49 10.53
N THR A 124 -14.62 -26.50 10.01
CA THR A 124 -14.29 -27.92 10.26
C THR A 124 -13.00 -28.38 9.59
N VAL A 125 -12.61 -27.74 8.47
CA VAL A 125 -11.36 -28.02 7.75
C VAL A 125 -10.21 -27.11 8.21
N GLY A 126 -10.43 -26.35 9.29
CA GLY A 126 -9.42 -25.53 9.94
C GLY A 126 -9.23 -24.15 9.31
N MET A 127 -10.23 -23.66 8.58
CA MET A 127 -10.24 -22.32 7.97
C MET A 127 -11.01 -21.34 8.85
N GLU A 128 -10.58 -20.09 8.87
CA GLU A 128 -11.23 -18.99 9.58
C GLU A 128 -11.85 -17.97 8.60
N PHE A 129 -13.08 -17.52 8.89
CA PHE A 129 -13.70 -16.44 8.13
C PHE A 129 -12.93 -15.12 8.32
N GLY A 130 -12.57 -14.47 7.21
CA GLY A 130 -11.70 -13.29 7.16
C GLY A 130 -10.29 -13.62 6.64
N PRO A 131 -9.43 -14.32 7.42
CA PRO A 131 -8.09 -14.70 6.99
C PRO A 131 -8.07 -15.67 5.80
N ASP A 132 -8.92 -16.71 5.84
CA ASP A 132 -8.89 -17.79 4.85
C ASP A 132 -10.08 -17.75 3.89
N VAL A 133 -11.15 -17.01 4.23
CA VAL A 133 -12.37 -16.90 3.44
C VAL A 133 -12.80 -15.45 3.40
N ASN A 134 -12.98 -14.92 2.20
CA ASN A 134 -13.37 -13.53 2.01
C ASN A 134 -14.19 -13.35 0.73
N ALA A 135 -14.82 -12.19 0.62
CA ALA A 135 -15.44 -11.75 -0.62
C ALA A 135 -15.40 -10.23 -0.70
N TYR A 136 -15.52 -9.70 -1.92
CA TYR A 136 -15.76 -8.29 -2.10
C TYR A 136 -16.61 -8.02 -3.32
N THR A 137 -17.49 -7.04 -3.16
CA THR A 137 -18.20 -6.39 -4.25
C THR A 137 -17.64 -5.00 -4.49
N SER A 138 -17.40 -4.68 -5.76
CA SER A 138 -17.07 -3.34 -6.26
C SER A 138 -18.13 -2.90 -7.28
N PHE A 139 -17.87 -1.79 -7.98
CA PHE A 139 -18.78 -1.30 -9.00
C PHE A 139 -18.97 -2.33 -10.13
N ASP A 140 -17.91 -2.95 -10.60
CA ASP A 140 -17.96 -3.74 -11.84
C ASP A 140 -17.93 -5.26 -11.66
N GLU A 141 -17.67 -5.72 -10.44
CA GLU A 141 -17.34 -7.13 -10.14
C GLU A 141 -17.68 -7.52 -8.70
N THR A 142 -17.80 -8.83 -8.51
CA THR A 142 -17.88 -9.51 -7.22
C THR A 142 -16.88 -10.66 -7.24
N VAL A 143 -16.02 -10.76 -6.24
CA VAL A 143 -15.00 -11.83 -6.15
C VAL A 143 -15.11 -12.54 -4.81
N TYR A 144 -15.08 -13.86 -4.84
CA TYR A 144 -15.06 -14.72 -3.67
C TYR A 144 -13.73 -15.47 -3.60
N THR A 145 -13.13 -15.52 -2.42
CA THR A 145 -11.80 -16.10 -2.22
C THR A 145 -11.84 -17.10 -1.06
N ILE A 146 -11.32 -18.31 -1.29
CA ILE A 146 -11.04 -19.25 -0.21
C ILE A 146 -9.60 -19.77 -0.31
N GLN A 147 -8.93 -19.91 0.83
CA GLN A 147 -7.64 -20.56 0.95
C GLN A 147 -7.83 -21.93 1.61
N VAL A 148 -7.56 -23.01 0.88
CA VAL A 148 -7.77 -24.39 1.36
C VAL A 148 -6.45 -25.12 1.61
N PRO A 149 -6.38 -26.04 2.59
CA PRO A 149 -5.29 -26.99 2.69
C PRO A 149 -5.22 -27.93 1.47
N THR A 150 -4.03 -28.14 0.91
CA THR A 150 -3.84 -29.04 -0.27
C THR A 150 -3.45 -30.47 0.11
N GLY A 151 -3.17 -30.75 1.38
CA GLY A 151 -2.77 -32.08 1.86
C GLY A 151 -3.84 -33.16 1.80
N ASP A 152 -5.10 -32.80 1.53
CA ASP A 152 -6.22 -33.72 1.29
C ASP A 152 -7.02 -33.28 0.06
N ALA A 153 -6.99 -34.10 -1.00
CA ALA A 153 -7.71 -33.81 -2.24
C ALA A 153 -9.23 -33.70 -2.05
N GLU A 154 -9.81 -34.32 -1.03
CA GLU A 154 -11.24 -34.17 -0.71
C GLU A 154 -11.56 -32.76 -0.21
N ILE A 155 -10.65 -32.11 0.52
CA ILE A 155 -10.82 -30.73 0.98
C ILE A 155 -10.75 -29.76 -0.21
N VAL A 156 -9.83 -29.99 -1.16
CA VAL A 156 -9.71 -29.19 -2.38
C VAL A 156 -10.97 -29.33 -3.25
N ASP A 157 -11.46 -30.56 -3.46
CA ASP A 157 -12.72 -30.85 -4.16
C ASP A 157 -13.91 -30.14 -3.49
N GLN A 158 -14.01 -30.21 -2.17
CA GLN A 158 -15.03 -29.50 -1.42
C GLN A 158 -14.88 -27.97 -1.49
N GLY A 159 -13.66 -27.44 -1.63
CA GLY A 159 -13.43 -26.04 -1.95
C GLY A 159 -14.05 -25.65 -3.29
N PHE A 160 -13.83 -26.44 -4.34
CA PHE A 160 -14.52 -26.24 -5.62
C PHE A 160 -16.04 -26.40 -5.51
N GLN A 161 -16.51 -27.31 -4.65
CA GLN A 161 -17.95 -27.46 -4.37
C GLN A 161 -18.57 -26.20 -3.76
N VAL A 162 -17.84 -25.47 -2.90
CA VAL A 162 -18.28 -24.18 -2.36
C VAL A 162 -18.34 -23.11 -3.46
N LEU A 163 -17.32 -23.02 -4.31
CA LEU A 163 -17.32 -22.09 -5.44
C LEU A 163 -18.44 -22.40 -6.45
N GLU A 164 -18.71 -23.68 -6.73
CA GLU A 164 -19.85 -24.11 -7.56
C GLU A 164 -21.17 -23.61 -6.99
N ASP A 165 -21.35 -23.77 -5.68
CA ASP A 165 -22.56 -23.38 -4.98
C ASP A 165 -22.79 -21.86 -5.02
N TRP A 166 -21.72 -21.07 -4.88
CA TRP A 166 -21.76 -19.62 -5.07
C TRP A 166 -22.06 -19.21 -6.52
N ALA A 167 -21.57 -19.99 -7.49
CA ALA A 167 -21.73 -19.69 -8.89
C ALA A 167 -23.15 -19.94 -9.41
N HIS A 168 -23.87 -20.97 -8.94
CA HIS A 168 -25.21 -21.27 -9.45
C HIS A 168 -26.18 -22.01 -8.50
N ALA A 169 -25.87 -22.19 -7.22
CA ALA A 169 -26.74 -22.91 -6.27
C ALA A 169 -27.12 -22.12 -5.00
N ALA A 170 -27.08 -20.78 -5.03
CA ALA A 170 -27.56 -19.96 -3.92
C ALA A 170 -29.07 -20.14 -3.67
N THR A 171 -29.45 -20.40 -2.41
CA THR A 171 -30.86 -20.63 -2.07
C THR A 171 -31.65 -19.34 -1.94
N LEU A 172 -31.00 -18.26 -1.50
CA LEU A 172 -31.59 -16.94 -1.23
C LEU A 172 -32.88 -17.07 -0.40
N ASP A 173 -32.80 -17.82 0.71
CA ASP A 173 -33.93 -18.04 1.62
C ASP A 173 -34.42 -16.70 2.19
N PRO A 174 -35.72 -16.37 2.05
CA PRO A 174 -36.28 -15.13 2.59
C PRO A 174 -36.02 -14.90 4.09
N ASP A 175 -35.96 -15.96 4.90
CA ASP A 175 -35.70 -15.84 6.34
C ASP A 175 -34.23 -15.48 6.62
N GLU A 176 -33.30 -15.96 5.79
CA GLU A 176 -31.87 -15.60 5.89
C GLU A 176 -31.62 -14.19 5.35
N VAL A 177 -32.29 -13.81 4.25
CA VAL A 177 -32.26 -12.42 3.74
C VAL A 177 -32.70 -11.44 4.82
N GLU A 178 -33.77 -11.73 5.57
CA GLU A 178 -34.25 -10.83 6.61
C GLU A 178 -33.26 -10.69 7.78
N LYS A 179 -32.54 -11.76 8.15
CA LYS A 179 -31.50 -11.69 9.19
C LYS A 179 -30.31 -10.84 8.73
N GLU A 180 -29.91 -11.01 7.48
CA GLU A 180 -28.70 -10.41 6.93
C GLU A 180 -28.81 -8.89 6.74
N ARG A 181 -30.03 -8.35 6.58
CA ARG A 181 -30.25 -6.89 6.54
C ARG A 181 -29.60 -6.16 7.72
N GLY A 182 -29.70 -6.74 8.92
CA GLY A 182 -29.15 -6.13 10.13
C GLY A 182 -27.63 -6.02 10.10
N VAL A 183 -26.95 -7.00 9.47
CA VAL A 183 -25.49 -7.03 9.32
C VAL A 183 -25.05 -5.92 8.36
N ILE A 184 -25.66 -5.85 7.17
CA ILE A 184 -25.32 -4.84 6.15
C ILE A 184 -25.60 -3.41 6.66
N ILE A 185 -26.71 -3.21 7.40
CA ILE A 185 -27.01 -1.91 8.01
C ILE A 185 -25.95 -1.52 9.05
N GLU A 186 -25.41 -2.48 9.80
CA GLU A 186 -24.36 -2.21 10.78
C GLU A 186 -23.02 -1.91 10.10
N GLU A 187 -22.69 -2.59 8.99
CA GLU A 187 -21.53 -2.25 8.16
C GLU A 187 -21.65 -0.83 7.60
N TRP A 188 -22.78 -0.48 6.99
CA TRP A 188 -23.07 0.88 6.54
C TRP A 188 -22.91 1.90 7.69
N ARG A 189 -23.38 1.56 8.90
CA ARG A 189 -23.26 2.42 10.07
C ARG A 189 -21.81 2.59 10.53
N LEU A 190 -20.99 1.55 10.47
CA LEU A 190 -19.58 1.64 10.88
C LEU A 190 -18.74 2.38 9.83
N ASP A 191 -19.06 2.18 8.56
CA ASP A 191 -18.24 2.68 7.46
C ASP A 191 -18.71 4.04 6.95
N GLN A 192 -19.95 4.15 6.50
CA GLN A 192 -20.49 5.36 5.88
C GLN A 192 -20.82 6.45 6.91
N GLN A 193 -21.05 6.09 8.18
CA GLN A 193 -21.24 7.06 9.25
C GLN A 193 -19.96 7.37 10.03
N SER A 194 -18.78 7.01 9.50
CA SER A 194 -17.50 7.55 9.96
C SER A 194 -17.23 8.93 9.34
N ALA A 195 -16.29 9.71 9.87
CA ALA A 195 -15.87 10.98 9.24
C ALA A 195 -15.45 10.78 7.77
N ALA A 196 -14.60 9.78 7.51
CA ALA A 196 -14.15 9.45 6.17
C ALA A 196 -15.30 9.04 5.24
N GLY A 197 -16.28 8.28 5.73
CA GLY A 197 -17.47 7.89 4.95
C GLY A 197 -18.34 9.09 4.56
N ARG A 198 -18.63 9.98 5.53
CA ARG A 198 -19.43 11.20 5.29
C ARG A 198 -18.72 12.20 4.38
N ILE A 199 -17.39 12.28 4.46
CA ILE A 199 -16.59 13.07 3.53
C ILE A 199 -16.63 12.44 2.13
N GLN A 200 -16.41 11.13 2.02
CA GLN A 200 -16.44 10.42 0.75
C GLN A 200 -17.79 10.55 0.03
N GLU A 201 -18.91 10.46 0.75
CA GLU A 201 -20.25 10.66 0.20
C GLU A 201 -20.40 12.03 -0.50
N GLN A 202 -19.73 13.06 0.03
CA GLN A 202 -19.75 14.41 -0.52
C GLN A 202 -18.72 14.62 -1.64
N THR A 203 -17.55 13.97 -1.58
CA THR A 203 -16.45 14.20 -2.52
C THR A 203 -16.52 13.28 -3.75
N LEU A 204 -17.03 12.06 -3.61
CA LEU A 204 -17.09 11.07 -4.67
C LEU A 204 -17.83 11.56 -5.93
N PRO A 205 -18.99 12.24 -5.83
CA PRO A 205 -19.67 12.78 -7.02
C PRO A 205 -18.84 13.82 -7.79
N ALA A 206 -17.99 14.59 -7.09
CA ALA A 206 -17.11 15.56 -7.74
C ALA A 206 -16.05 14.87 -8.61
N VAL A 207 -15.49 13.75 -8.12
CA VAL A 207 -14.48 12.96 -8.84
C VAL A 207 -15.13 12.16 -9.99
N LEU A 208 -16.24 11.48 -9.75
CA LEU A 208 -16.90 10.62 -10.75
C LEU A 208 -17.77 11.37 -11.75
N GLY A 209 -18.08 12.65 -11.50
CA GLY A 209 -18.98 13.46 -12.30
C GLY A 209 -20.42 12.89 -12.36
N GLU A 210 -21.18 13.37 -13.35
CA GLU A 210 -22.52 12.86 -13.68
C GLU A 210 -22.44 11.49 -14.39
N SER A 211 -21.89 10.48 -13.71
CA SER A 211 -21.78 9.11 -14.21
C SER A 211 -22.64 8.14 -13.42
N ARG A 212 -22.99 6.99 -14.02
CA ARG A 212 -23.72 5.93 -13.29
C ARG A 212 -22.94 5.42 -12.07
N TYR A 213 -21.61 5.53 -12.07
CA TYR A 213 -20.77 5.17 -10.94
C TYR A 213 -21.05 6.03 -9.70
N SER A 214 -21.43 7.31 -9.84
CA SER A 214 -21.80 8.15 -8.68
C SER A 214 -23.18 7.81 -8.10
N GLU A 215 -23.98 7.01 -8.80
CA GLU A 215 -25.33 6.59 -8.40
C GLU A 215 -25.43 5.09 -8.05
N ARG A 216 -24.31 4.35 -8.11
CA ARG A 216 -24.24 2.90 -7.92
C ARG A 216 -23.19 2.51 -6.90
N LEU A 217 -23.08 3.27 -5.81
CA LEU A 217 -22.25 2.90 -4.68
C LEU A 217 -22.56 1.45 -4.24
N PRO A 218 -21.57 0.56 -4.06
CA PRO A 218 -21.87 -0.84 -3.80
C PRO A 218 -22.63 -1.09 -2.49
N ILE A 219 -22.56 -0.17 -1.51
CA ILE A 219 -23.33 -0.28 -0.24
C ILE A 219 -24.82 0.00 -0.48
N GLY A 220 -25.13 0.71 -1.57
CA GLY A 220 -26.47 0.97 -2.05
C GLY A 220 -27.30 1.94 -1.22
N ASP A 221 -28.60 1.87 -1.47
CA ASP A 221 -29.62 2.67 -0.79
C ASP A 221 -30.19 1.89 0.40
N MET A 222 -30.07 2.45 1.60
CA MET A 222 -30.54 1.79 2.81
C MET A 222 -32.05 1.56 2.86
N ASP A 223 -32.86 2.32 2.12
CA ASP A 223 -34.30 2.06 2.03
C ASP A 223 -34.57 0.82 1.16
N ILE A 224 -33.75 0.57 0.14
CA ILE A 224 -33.79 -0.67 -0.66
C ILE A 224 -33.28 -1.83 0.18
N ILE A 225 -32.13 -1.70 0.85
CA ILE A 225 -31.58 -2.75 1.73
C ILE A 225 -32.55 -3.15 2.85
N ARG A 226 -33.38 -2.23 3.34
CA ARG A 226 -34.40 -2.54 4.37
C ARG A 226 -35.66 -3.23 3.83
N SER A 227 -35.95 -3.12 2.52
CA SER A 227 -37.29 -3.46 2.01
C SER A 227 -37.32 -4.38 0.78
N ALA A 228 -36.21 -4.52 0.05
CA ALA A 228 -36.13 -5.32 -1.17
C ALA A 228 -36.45 -6.79 -0.88
N PRO A 229 -37.42 -7.42 -1.57
CA PRO A 229 -37.75 -8.82 -1.36
C PRO A 229 -36.62 -9.73 -1.88
N ALA A 230 -36.52 -10.95 -1.34
CA ALA A 230 -35.55 -11.97 -1.79
C ALA A 230 -35.62 -12.23 -3.31
N GLU A 231 -36.80 -12.08 -3.91
CA GLU A 231 -37.00 -12.21 -5.37
C GLU A 231 -36.22 -11.17 -6.18
N THR A 232 -36.03 -9.96 -5.64
CA THR A 232 -35.25 -8.91 -6.31
C THR A 232 -33.76 -9.25 -6.32
N LEU A 233 -33.24 -9.85 -5.23
CA LEU A 233 -31.87 -10.39 -5.19
C LEU A 233 -31.72 -11.57 -6.16
N ARG A 234 -32.70 -12.49 -6.16
CA ARG A 234 -32.72 -13.63 -7.08
C ARG A 234 -32.68 -13.20 -8.54
N ARG A 235 -33.40 -12.15 -8.90
CA ARG A 235 -33.34 -11.58 -10.26
C ARG A 235 -31.93 -11.11 -10.62
N PHE A 236 -31.23 -10.44 -9.71
CA PHE A 236 -29.84 -10.02 -9.96
C PHE A 236 -28.93 -11.25 -10.15
N TYR A 237 -29.05 -12.23 -9.25
CA TYR A 237 -28.32 -13.49 -9.32
C TYR A 237 -28.54 -14.21 -10.65
N GLU A 238 -29.79 -14.48 -11.03
CA GLU A 238 -30.12 -15.21 -12.27
C GLU A 238 -29.69 -14.45 -13.55
N ASN A 239 -29.63 -13.12 -13.52
CA ASN A 239 -29.22 -12.31 -14.67
C ASN A 239 -27.69 -12.31 -14.88
N TRP A 240 -26.93 -12.26 -13.78
CA TRP A 240 -25.52 -11.92 -13.81
C TRP A 240 -24.58 -13.05 -13.37
N TYR A 241 -25.06 -14.01 -12.57
CA TYR A 241 -24.28 -15.17 -12.14
C TYR A 241 -24.35 -16.26 -13.20
N ARG A 242 -23.60 -16.06 -14.28
CA ARG A 242 -23.59 -16.93 -15.45
C ARG A 242 -22.17 -17.24 -15.94
N PRO A 243 -21.92 -18.42 -16.53
CA PRO A 243 -20.58 -18.88 -16.88
C PRO A 243 -19.75 -17.92 -17.74
N ASP A 244 -20.34 -17.25 -18.74
CA ASP A 244 -19.61 -16.33 -19.63
C ASP A 244 -19.08 -15.06 -18.94
N LEU A 245 -19.56 -14.77 -17.72
CA LEU A 245 -19.08 -13.66 -16.89
C LEU A 245 -18.24 -14.16 -15.70
N MET A 246 -17.87 -15.44 -15.67
CA MET A 246 -17.18 -16.04 -14.53
C MET A 246 -15.78 -16.55 -14.87
N ALA A 247 -14.89 -16.42 -13.90
CA ALA A 247 -13.60 -17.10 -13.89
C ALA A 247 -13.36 -17.84 -12.57
N VAL A 248 -12.82 -19.05 -12.66
CA VAL A 248 -12.29 -19.81 -11.52
C VAL A 248 -10.77 -19.76 -11.54
N VAL A 249 -10.16 -19.29 -10.47
CA VAL A 249 -8.71 -19.23 -10.30
C VAL A 249 -8.30 -20.23 -9.23
N ALA A 250 -7.31 -21.07 -9.54
CA ALA A 250 -6.73 -22.03 -8.62
C ALA A 250 -5.20 -21.85 -8.61
N VAL A 251 -4.64 -21.30 -7.53
CA VAL A 251 -3.19 -21.11 -7.38
C VAL A 251 -2.73 -21.69 -6.07
N GLY A 252 -1.78 -22.62 -6.07
CA GLY A 252 -1.30 -23.20 -4.83
C GLY A 252 -0.42 -24.41 -4.99
N ASP A 253 -0.14 -25.06 -3.86
CA ASP A 253 0.80 -26.17 -3.75
C ASP A 253 0.14 -27.46 -4.27
N PHE A 254 0.04 -27.54 -5.59
CA PHE A 254 -0.59 -28.64 -6.32
C PHE A 254 0.45 -29.60 -6.90
N GLU A 255 0.31 -30.89 -6.58
CA GLU A 255 1.14 -31.94 -7.17
C GLU A 255 0.72 -32.31 -8.61
N ASP A 256 -0.58 -32.24 -8.93
CA ASP A 256 -1.15 -32.67 -10.21
C ASP A 256 -2.17 -31.64 -10.74
N LEU A 257 -1.77 -30.86 -11.75
CA LEU A 257 -2.65 -29.87 -12.37
C LEU A 257 -3.75 -30.50 -13.24
N ASP A 258 -3.58 -31.73 -13.72
CA ASP A 258 -4.62 -32.43 -14.49
C ASP A 258 -5.79 -32.79 -13.56
N GLN A 259 -5.50 -33.15 -12.30
CA GLN A 259 -6.53 -33.40 -11.28
C GLN A 259 -7.32 -32.12 -10.95
N ILE A 260 -6.64 -30.99 -10.78
CA ILE A 260 -7.31 -29.70 -10.49
C ILE A 260 -8.21 -29.29 -11.67
N GLU A 261 -7.74 -29.47 -12.90
CA GLU A 261 -8.56 -29.21 -14.09
C GLU A 261 -9.77 -30.14 -14.18
N GLU A 262 -9.64 -31.43 -13.83
CA GLU A 262 -10.77 -32.36 -13.76
C GLU A 262 -11.81 -31.97 -12.69
N MET A 263 -11.37 -31.46 -11.53
CA MET A 263 -12.26 -30.93 -10.49
C MET A 263 -13.05 -29.73 -11.02
N ILE A 264 -12.39 -28.76 -11.65
CA ILE A 264 -13.06 -27.60 -12.28
C ILE A 264 -14.07 -28.07 -13.33
N GLN A 265 -13.69 -29.01 -14.20
CA GLN A 265 -14.63 -29.55 -15.19
C GLN A 265 -15.82 -30.24 -14.52
N THR A 266 -15.61 -31.01 -13.46
CA THR A 266 -16.66 -31.75 -12.75
C THR A 266 -17.68 -30.82 -12.10
N HIS A 267 -17.20 -29.75 -11.45
CA HIS A 267 -18.04 -28.81 -10.72
C HIS A 267 -18.77 -27.83 -11.64
N PHE A 268 -18.10 -27.29 -12.67
CA PHE A 268 -18.62 -26.15 -13.40
C PHE A 268 -19.19 -26.49 -14.79
N SER A 269 -18.86 -27.63 -15.41
CA SER A 269 -19.28 -27.91 -16.80
C SER A 269 -20.79 -28.09 -16.98
N SER A 270 -21.52 -28.48 -15.93
CA SER A 270 -22.98 -28.64 -15.99
C SER A 270 -23.76 -27.34 -15.83
N MET A 271 -23.09 -26.23 -15.49
CA MET A 271 -23.74 -24.93 -15.38
C MET A 271 -24.37 -24.52 -16.71
N THR A 272 -25.63 -24.13 -16.64
CA THR A 272 -26.39 -23.61 -17.80
C THR A 272 -26.47 -22.11 -17.73
N ALA A 273 -26.09 -21.44 -18.81
CA ALA A 273 -26.38 -20.02 -18.95
C ALA A 273 -27.91 -19.78 -19.06
N PRO A 274 -28.41 -18.61 -18.64
CA PRO A 274 -29.81 -18.22 -18.83
C PRO A 274 -30.24 -18.31 -20.30
N GLU A 275 -31.52 -18.62 -20.57
CA GLU A 275 -32.05 -18.67 -21.95
C GLU A 275 -31.91 -17.33 -22.69
N GLU A 276 -32.02 -16.21 -21.94
CA GLU A 276 -31.82 -14.86 -22.44
C GLU A 276 -30.61 -14.23 -21.74
N LEU A 277 -29.54 -13.99 -22.51
CA LEU A 277 -28.35 -13.31 -22.03
C LEU A 277 -28.55 -11.81 -22.10
N LEU A 278 -28.69 -11.16 -20.94
CA LEU A 278 -28.64 -9.70 -20.87
C LEU A 278 -27.24 -9.20 -21.27
N PRO A 279 -27.11 -8.15 -22.09
CA PRO A 279 -25.81 -7.57 -22.37
C PRO A 279 -25.22 -6.98 -21.08
N ARG A 280 -23.96 -7.28 -20.80
CA ARG A 280 -23.22 -6.58 -19.75
C ARG A 280 -22.85 -5.19 -20.26
N GLU A 281 -23.67 -4.19 -19.94
CA GLU A 281 -23.43 -2.81 -20.37
C GLU A 281 -22.12 -2.26 -19.78
N THR A 282 -21.44 -1.41 -20.55
CA THR A 282 -20.27 -0.65 -20.11
C THR A 282 -20.65 0.81 -19.96
N PHE A 283 -20.23 1.44 -18.87
CA PHE A 283 -20.53 2.82 -18.57
C PHE A 283 -19.26 3.67 -18.64
N THR A 284 -19.42 4.94 -18.99
CA THR A 284 -18.32 5.91 -19.08
C THR A 284 -18.44 6.94 -17.96
N THR A 285 -17.34 7.59 -17.62
CA THR A 285 -17.33 8.82 -16.81
C THR A 285 -17.23 10.03 -17.74
N PRO A 286 -18.08 11.05 -17.59
CA PRO A 286 -17.98 12.25 -18.42
C PRO A 286 -16.75 13.06 -18.04
N ASN A 287 -16.11 13.65 -19.05
CA ASN A 287 -15.12 14.71 -18.84
C ASN A 287 -15.80 16.00 -18.38
N THR A 288 -15.12 16.83 -17.59
CA THR A 288 -15.57 18.18 -17.25
C THR A 288 -14.68 19.24 -17.87
N ASP A 289 -15.31 20.37 -18.22
CA ASP A 289 -14.61 21.56 -18.62
C ASP A 289 -14.04 22.26 -17.38
N GLY A 290 -12.79 22.68 -17.40
CA GLY A 290 -12.23 23.49 -16.32
C GLY A 290 -11.79 22.69 -15.08
N THR A 291 -11.82 23.39 -13.95
CA THR A 291 -11.52 22.84 -12.63
C THR A 291 -12.73 22.99 -11.72
N ASP A 292 -13.17 21.88 -11.13
CA ASP A 292 -14.18 21.86 -10.08
C ASP A 292 -13.49 22.08 -8.71
N TYR A 293 -14.12 22.86 -7.83
CA TYR A 293 -13.61 23.12 -6.49
C TYR A 293 -14.67 22.72 -5.48
N LEU A 294 -14.26 22.03 -4.42
CA LEU A 294 -15.15 21.58 -3.35
C LEU A 294 -14.49 21.78 -1.98
N VAL A 295 -15.24 22.32 -1.03
CA VAL A 295 -14.84 22.42 0.37
C VAL A 295 -15.79 21.59 1.22
N VAL A 296 -15.27 20.56 1.88
CA VAL A 296 -16.03 19.65 2.75
C VAL A 296 -15.47 19.73 4.16
N THR A 297 -16.37 19.77 5.15
CA THR A 297 -15.99 19.73 6.56
C THR A 297 -16.72 18.62 7.29
N ASP A 298 -16.10 18.11 8.34
CA ASP A 298 -16.73 17.14 9.24
C ASP A 298 -16.30 17.37 10.70
N PRO A 299 -17.20 17.23 11.69
CA PRO A 299 -16.89 17.49 13.10
C PRO A 299 -15.92 16.47 13.73
N GLU A 300 -15.73 15.30 13.12
CA GLU A 300 -14.79 14.27 13.55
C GLU A 300 -13.50 14.23 12.70
N GLU A 301 -13.42 15.05 11.64
CA GLU A 301 -12.20 15.19 10.85
C GLU A 301 -11.12 15.91 11.66
N THR A 302 -9.88 15.44 11.54
CA THR A 302 -8.76 15.92 12.35
C THR A 302 -7.72 16.70 11.57
N THR A 303 -7.75 16.63 10.24
CA THR A 303 -6.72 17.20 9.37
C THR A 303 -7.32 18.11 8.31
N SER A 304 -6.55 19.09 7.85
CA SER A 304 -6.88 19.88 6.66
C SER A 304 -6.08 19.34 5.47
N GLU A 305 -6.76 18.72 4.53
CA GLU A 305 -6.16 18.04 3.38
C GLU A 305 -6.68 18.63 2.06
N LEU A 306 -5.74 18.95 1.19
CA LEU A 306 -5.99 19.31 -0.20
C LEU A 306 -5.79 18.09 -1.08
N GLN A 307 -6.72 17.88 -2.00
CA GLN A 307 -6.65 16.82 -2.99
C GLN A 307 -6.81 17.44 -4.37
N ILE A 308 -5.85 17.20 -5.25
CA ILE A 308 -5.87 17.66 -6.63
C ILE A 308 -5.96 16.42 -7.51
N TRP A 309 -7.15 16.17 -8.03
CA TRP A 309 -7.43 15.05 -8.92
C TRP A 309 -7.46 15.52 -10.36
N ARG A 310 -6.81 14.79 -11.26
CA ARG A 310 -6.96 14.92 -12.71
C ARG A 310 -7.49 13.62 -13.25
N ARG A 311 -8.72 13.68 -13.79
CA ARG A 311 -9.35 12.54 -14.47
C ARG A 311 -8.66 12.26 -15.78
N ARG A 312 -8.49 11.00 -16.18
CA ARG A 312 -7.91 10.62 -17.46
C ARG A 312 -8.69 9.46 -18.08
N GLU A 313 -8.62 9.38 -19.39
CA GLU A 313 -9.01 8.15 -20.07
C GLU A 313 -8.13 7.00 -19.59
N VAL A 314 -8.75 5.83 -19.43
CA VAL A 314 -8.05 4.63 -18.97
C VAL A 314 -6.93 4.26 -19.94
N SER A 315 -5.75 4.00 -19.39
CA SER A 315 -4.60 3.52 -20.14
C SER A 315 -4.63 1.99 -20.13
N PRO A 316 -4.83 1.30 -21.27
CA PRO A 316 -4.80 -0.16 -21.30
C PRO A 316 -3.40 -0.66 -20.93
N LEU A 317 -3.30 -1.88 -20.42
CA LEU A 317 -2.03 -2.56 -20.18
C LEU A 317 -2.03 -3.91 -20.91
N HIS A 318 -1.80 -3.90 -22.22
CA HIS A 318 -1.83 -5.10 -23.06
C HIS A 318 -0.55 -5.33 -23.86
N THR A 319 0.20 -4.28 -24.18
CA THR A 319 1.34 -4.31 -25.11
C THR A 319 2.63 -3.82 -24.45
N GLY A 320 3.76 -4.03 -25.12
CA GLY A 320 5.04 -3.46 -24.66
C GLY A 320 5.05 -1.93 -24.66
N GLN A 321 4.29 -1.29 -25.55
CA GLN A 321 4.09 0.16 -25.57
C GLN A 321 3.29 0.62 -24.34
N ASP A 322 2.20 -0.06 -24.02
CA ASP A 322 1.40 0.22 -22.83
C ASP A 322 2.26 0.10 -21.54
N TYR A 323 3.06 -0.96 -21.45
CA TYR A 323 3.98 -1.15 -20.33
C TYR A 323 5.05 -0.05 -20.26
N ARG A 324 5.55 0.42 -21.42
CA ARG A 324 6.46 1.56 -21.46
C ARG A 324 5.80 2.82 -20.91
N GLU A 325 4.55 3.09 -21.28
CA GLU A 325 3.78 4.25 -20.79
C GLU A 325 3.54 4.17 -19.28
N LEU A 326 3.22 2.99 -18.76
CA LEU A 326 3.17 2.71 -17.32
C LEU A 326 4.50 3.07 -16.64
N LEU A 327 5.63 2.56 -17.13
CA LEU A 327 6.96 2.85 -16.56
C LEU A 327 7.31 4.34 -16.63
N VAL A 328 7.02 5.02 -17.74
CA VAL A 328 7.25 6.47 -17.88
C VAL A 328 6.47 7.25 -16.82
N ARG A 329 5.20 6.90 -16.60
CA ARG A 329 4.35 7.55 -15.59
C ARG A 329 4.81 7.22 -14.17
N SER A 330 5.17 5.97 -13.87
CA SER A 330 5.77 5.59 -12.58
C SER A 330 7.06 6.35 -12.27
N LEU A 331 7.94 6.52 -13.27
CA LEU A 331 9.15 7.35 -13.12
C LEU A 331 8.81 8.82 -12.87
N PHE A 332 7.82 9.37 -13.58
CA PHE A 332 7.38 10.76 -13.37
C PHE A 332 6.95 11.01 -11.91
N TYR A 333 6.06 10.18 -11.37
CA TYR A 333 5.56 10.34 -10.01
C TYR A 333 6.61 10.03 -8.94
N SER A 334 7.49 9.05 -9.19
CA SER A 334 8.60 8.76 -8.29
C SER A 334 9.52 9.98 -8.10
N ILE A 335 9.85 10.68 -9.20
CA ILE A 335 10.68 11.89 -9.15
C ILE A 335 9.90 13.06 -8.52
N LEU A 336 8.62 13.22 -8.85
CA LEU A 336 7.78 14.27 -8.27
C LEU A 336 7.67 14.14 -6.74
N ASP A 337 7.50 12.91 -6.23
CA ASP A 337 7.48 12.63 -4.79
C ASP A 337 8.83 12.85 -4.13
N GLU A 338 9.95 12.58 -4.81
CA GLU A 338 11.29 12.94 -4.30
C GLU A 338 11.39 14.46 -4.10
N ARG A 339 10.89 15.26 -5.05
CA ARG A 339 10.87 16.73 -4.92
C ARG A 339 9.96 17.21 -3.80
N PHE A 340 8.78 16.62 -3.64
CA PHE A 340 7.87 16.97 -2.54
C PHE A 340 8.49 16.67 -1.18
N ARG A 341 9.12 15.51 -1.00
CA ARG A 341 9.88 15.18 0.22
C ARG A 341 11.00 16.18 0.52
N ASP A 342 11.72 16.65 -0.50
CA ASP A 342 12.72 17.72 -0.35
C ASP A 342 12.11 19.07 0.09
N LEU A 343 10.87 19.36 -0.33
CA LEU A 343 10.15 20.56 0.09
C LEU A 343 9.62 20.44 1.51
N GLU A 344 9.09 19.28 1.92
CA GLU A 344 8.56 19.01 3.27
C GLU A 344 9.60 19.20 4.37
N ARG A 345 10.86 18.88 4.08
CA ARG A 345 11.98 19.02 5.02
C ARG A 345 12.38 20.47 5.29
N LYS A 346 11.76 21.45 4.62
CA LYS A 346 12.04 22.87 4.84
C LYS A 346 11.23 23.38 6.04
N PRO A 347 11.83 24.12 6.98
CA PRO A 347 11.12 24.63 8.16
C PRO A 347 9.94 25.56 7.86
N ASP A 348 9.91 26.16 6.68
CA ASP A 348 8.84 27.06 6.22
C ASP A 348 7.92 26.41 5.17
N ALA A 349 7.98 25.08 5.02
CA ALA A 349 7.06 24.33 4.17
C ALA A 349 5.60 24.66 4.55
N PRO A 350 4.75 25.02 3.57
CA PRO A 350 3.35 25.37 3.84
C PRO A 350 2.43 24.14 3.92
N PHE A 351 3.01 22.95 3.94
CA PHE A 351 2.34 21.66 4.07
C PHE A 351 3.14 20.77 5.02
N LEU A 352 2.45 19.80 5.62
CA LEU A 352 3.00 18.81 6.55
C LEU A 352 3.49 17.56 5.83
N SER A 353 2.79 17.18 4.76
CA SER A 353 3.08 16.06 3.88
C SER A 353 2.42 16.30 2.52
N VAL A 354 3.05 15.80 1.46
CA VAL A 354 2.54 15.79 0.09
C VAL A 354 2.91 14.47 -0.56
N SER A 355 1.93 13.82 -1.17
CA SER A 355 2.15 12.60 -1.96
C SER A 355 1.45 12.72 -3.29
N SER A 356 2.04 12.16 -4.34
CA SER A 356 1.49 12.15 -5.68
C SER A 356 1.47 10.75 -6.26
N GLY A 357 0.52 10.49 -7.15
CA GLY A 357 0.42 9.18 -7.76
C GLY A 357 -0.62 9.14 -8.87
N PHE A 358 -0.81 7.94 -9.41
CA PHE A 358 -1.81 7.66 -10.42
C PHE A 358 -2.35 6.25 -10.25
N GLY A 359 -3.52 5.98 -10.82
CA GLY A 359 -4.09 4.65 -10.85
C GLY A 359 -5.47 4.62 -11.48
N ASN A 360 -6.00 3.41 -11.64
CA ASN A 360 -7.38 3.22 -12.05
C ASN A 360 -8.33 3.47 -10.88
N TYR A 361 -9.28 4.38 -11.03
CA TYR A 361 -10.25 4.70 -9.98
C TYR A 361 -11.53 3.86 -10.11
N VAL A 362 -12.04 3.80 -11.33
CA VAL A 362 -13.08 2.87 -11.79
C VAL A 362 -12.73 2.43 -13.21
N ARG A 363 -13.29 1.33 -13.71
CA ARG A 363 -12.86 0.75 -15.01
C ARG A 363 -12.71 1.75 -16.17
N PRO A 364 -13.61 2.74 -16.38
CA PRO A 364 -13.45 3.70 -17.47
C PRO A 364 -12.62 4.96 -17.12
N LEU A 365 -12.08 5.06 -15.90
CA LEU A 365 -11.46 6.28 -15.39
C LEU A 365 -10.14 6.00 -14.67
N ASP A 366 -9.06 6.49 -15.25
CA ASP A 366 -7.81 6.68 -14.52
C ASP A 366 -7.79 8.05 -13.85
N VAL A 367 -7.01 8.16 -12.78
CA VAL A 367 -6.78 9.41 -12.09
C VAL A 367 -5.29 9.60 -11.83
N ASP A 368 -4.87 10.84 -11.96
CA ASP A 368 -3.65 11.36 -11.38
C ASP A 368 -4.06 12.17 -10.15
N ALA A 369 -3.36 12.02 -9.03
CA ALA A 369 -3.72 12.70 -7.79
C ALA A 369 -2.51 13.26 -7.06
N VAL A 370 -2.70 14.40 -6.42
CA VAL A 370 -1.77 14.97 -5.42
C VAL A 370 -2.56 15.25 -4.15
N PHE A 371 -2.09 14.70 -3.03
CA PHE A 371 -2.65 14.91 -1.71
C PHE A 371 -1.67 15.74 -0.88
N ALA A 372 -2.15 16.77 -0.19
CA ALA A 372 -1.32 17.64 0.63
C ALA A 372 -2.02 17.97 1.95
N GLN A 373 -1.40 17.62 3.07
CA GLN A 373 -1.88 18.00 4.39
C GLN A 373 -1.25 19.34 4.80
N THR A 374 -2.02 20.19 5.47
CA THR A 374 -1.56 21.54 5.85
C THR A 374 -1.88 21.84 7.31
N GLU A 375 -1.10 22.74 7.92
CA GLU A 375 -1.49 23.36 9.19
C GLU A 375 -2.77 24.21 9.02
N GLU A 376 -3.54 24.37 10.10
CA GLU A 376 -4.66 25.32 10.11
C GLU A 376 -4.17 26.73 9.75
N GLY A 377 -4.84 27.36 8.78
CA GLY A 377 -4.46 28.68 8.25
C GLY A 377 -3.35 28.67 7.20
N LYS A 378 -2.82 27.50 6.81
CA LYS A 378 -1.83 27.34 5.73
C LYS A 378 -2.38 26.75 4.44
N ILE A 379 -3.67 26.42 4.40
CA ILE A 379 -4.34 25.77 3.26
C ILE A 379 -4.01 26.44 1.91
N THR A 380 -4.23 27.75 1.76
CA THR A 380 -3.97 28.44 0.49
C THR A 380 -2.48 28.53 0.16
N ASP A 381 -1.61 28.62 1.17
CA ASP A 381 -0.15 28.62 0.98
C ASP A 381 0.30 27.22 0.51
N GLY A 382 -0.28 26.16 1.06
CA GLY A 382 -0.01 24.77 0.69
C GLY A 382 -0.44 24.49 -0.74
N LEU A 383 -1.67 24.88 -1.12
CA LEU A 383 -2.15 24.77 -2.49
C LEU A 383 -1.27 25.53 -3.48
N ASP A 384 -0.90 26.77 -3.14
CA ASP A 384 0.00 27.59 -3.96
C ASP A 384 1.36 26.91 -4.17
N ALA A 385 1.94 26.31 -3.12
CA ALA A 385 3.22 25.63 -3.21
C ALA A 385 3.15 24.34 -4.04
N VAL A 386 2.10 23.53 -3.86
CA VAL A 386 1.88 22.32 -4.66
C VAL A 386 1.72 22.67 -6.14
N ILE A 387 0.81 23.59 -6.48
CA ILE A 387 0.61 24.02 -7.86
C ILE A 387 1.88 24.66 -8.45
N THR A 388 2.63 25.44 -7.65
CA THR A 388 3.90 26.01 -8.08
C THR A 388 4.91 24.93 -8.47
N GLU A 389 4.98 23.81 -7.74
CA GLU A 389 5.89 22.72 -8.09
C GLU A 389 5.43 21.94 -9.32
N LEU A 390 4.13 21.66 -9.46
CA LEU A 390 3.57 21.05 -10.68
C LEU A 390 3.88 21.91 -11.92
N GLU A 391 3.68 23.23 -11.81
CA GLU A 391 4.03 24.19 -12.86
C GLU A 391 5.54 24.30 -13.10
N ARG A 392 6.37 24.15 -12.06
CA ARG A 392 7.83 24.13 -12.21
C ARG A 392 8.26 22.94 -13.07
N VAL A 393 7.72 21.76 -12.79
CA VAL A 393 7.96 20.55 -13.59
C VAL A 393 7.46 20.76 -15.02
N ALA A 394 6.26 21.32 -15.22
CA ALA A 394 5.73 21.57 -16.57
C ALA A 394 6.57 22.55 -17.41
N ARG A 395 7.23 23.53 -16.78
CA ARG A 395 8.00 24.58 -17.47
C ARG A 395 9.47 24.23 -17.67
N HIS A 396 10.05 23.53 -16.71
CA HIS A 396 11.50 23.31 -16.65
C HIS A 396 11.90 21.84 -16.67
N GLY A 397 10.94 20.93 -16.47
CA GLY A 397 11.16 19.50 -16.43
C GLY A 397 11.95 19.02 -15.21
N PHE A 398 12.22 17.72 -15.23
CA PHE A 398 13.19 17.06 -14.37
C PHE A 398 14.62 17.16 -14.90
N SER A 399 15.58 16.84 -14.05
CA SER A 399 16.99 16.71 -14.39
C SER A 399 17.30 15.28 -14.88
N ALA A 400 18.43 15.12 -15.57
CA ALA A 400 18.89 13.80 -15.96
C ALA A 400 19.32 12.92 -14.76
N SER A 401 19.81 13.53 -13.68
CA SER A 401 20.19 12.83 -12.45
C SER A 401 18.98 12.31 -11.69
N GLU A 402 17.89 13.09 -11.64
CA GLU A 402 16.61 12.66 -11.07
C GLU A 402 16.08 11.41 -11.80
N LEU A 403 16.04 11.45 -13.14
CA LEU A 403 15.59 10.31 -13.94
C LEU A 403 16.46 9.07 -13.73
N GLU A 404 17.79 9.23 -13.71
CA GLU A 404 18.70 8.11 -13.56
C GLU A 404 18.54 7.41 -12.20
N ARG A 405 18.37 8.16 -11.11
CA ARG A 405 18.08 7.58 -9.78
C ARG A 405 16.76 6.82 -9.78
N ALA A 406 15.69 7.43 -10.28
CA ALA A 406 14.37 6.79 -10.35
C ALA A 406 14.40 5.48 -11.16
N LYS A 407 15.16 5.44 -12.27
CA LYS A 407 15.37 4.19 -13.03
C LYS A 407 16.12 3.13 -12.24
N GLN A 408 17.16 3.52 -11.49
CA GLN A 408 17.93 2.59 -10.66
C GLN A 408 17.08 2.01 -9.54
N ASP A 409 16.30 2.84 -8.85
CA ASP A 409 15.36 2.41 -7.80
C ASP A 409 14.29 1.46 -8.36
N MET A 410 13.74 1.78 -9.53
CA MET A 410 12.76 0.94 -10.21
C MET A 410 13.35 -0.42 -10.61
N LEU A 411 14.51 -0.42 -11.28
CA LEU A 411 15.18 -1.65 -11.69
C LEU A 411 15.55 -2.53 -10.49
N GLU A 412 15.96 -1.92 -9.38
CA GLU A 412 16.26 -2.62 -8.14
C GLU A 412 15.03 -3.29 -7.55
N SER A 413 13.88 -2.61 -7.59
CA SER A 413 12.60 -3.19 -7.15
C SER A 413 12.24 -4.43 -7.96
N TYR A 414 12.35 -4.36 -9.30
CA TYR A 414 12.09 -5.52 -10.17
C TYR A 414 13.11 -6.64 -9.99
N LEU A 415 14.39 -6.32 -9.79
CA LEU A 415 15.42 -7.33 -9.50
C LEU A 415 15.11 -8.07 -8.20
N ARG A 416 14.67 -7.35 -7.15
CA ARG A 416 14.27 -7.99 -5.89
C ARG A 416 13.06 -8.90 -6.09
N SER A 417 12.03 -8.44 -6.78
CA SER A 417 10.86 -9.28 -7.11
C SER A 417 11.25 -10.51 -7.93
N TYR A 418 12.18 -10.36 -8.88
CA TYR A 418 12.74 -11.46 -9.65
C TYR A 418 13.50 -12.44 -8.74
N ASN A 419 14.36 -11.96 -7.85
CA ASN A 419 15.11 -12.82 -6.92
C ASN A 419 14.16 -13.59 -5.98
N GLU A 420 13.09 -12.94 -5.51
CA GLU A 420 12.09 -13.52 -4.61
C GLU A 420 10.95 -14.27 -5.31
N ARG A 421 11.02 -14.48 -6.63
CA ARG A 421 9.90 -15.04 -7.42
C ARG A 421 9.37 -16.39 -6.94
N ASN A 422 10.21 -17.21 -6.28
CA ASN A 422 9.82 -18.50 -5.72
C ASN A 422 9.16 -18.39 -4.33
N ASN A 423 9.27 -17.22 -3.68
CA ASN A 423 8.71 -16.91 -2.37
C ASN A 423 7.49 -15.98 -2.51
N ARG A 424 6.95 -15.82 -3.73
CA ARG A 424 5.75 -15.05 -3.99
C ARG A 424 4.53 -15.86 -3.57
N ASP A 425 3.67 -15.25 -2.76
CA ASP A 425 2.47 -15.91 -2.28
C ASP A 425 1.43 -16.15 -3.39
N SER A 426 0.63 -17.20 -3.21
CA SER A 426 -0.38 -17.63 -4.17
C SER A 426 -1.51 -16.60 -4.36
N ALA A 427 -1.84 -15.80 -3.35
CA ALA A 427 -2.90 -14.79 -3.42
C ALA A 427 -2.51 -13.64 -4.36
N GLY A 428 -1.27 -13.15 -4.27
CA GLY A 428 -0.74 -12.13 -5.18
C GLY A 428 -0.69 -12.59 -6.64
N LEU A 429 -0.57 -13.89 -6.92
CA LEU A 429 -0.67 -14.45 -8.27
C LEU A 429 -2.12 -14.58 -8.73
N ALA A 430 -3.01 -15.02 -7.85
CA ALA A 430 -4.43 -15.13 -8.14
C ALA A 430 -5.05 -13.77 -8.49
N ASP A 431 -4.68 -12.70 -7.78
CA ASP A 431 -5.12 -11.32 -8.04
C ASP A 431 -4.76 -10.85 -9.47
N GLU A 432 -3.56 -11.20 -9.97
CA GLU A 432 -3.17 -10.87 -11.37
C GLU A 432 -4.08 -11.56 -12.40
N TYR A 433 -4.50 -12.80 -12.15
CA TYR A 433 -5.37 -13.54 -13.08
C TYR A 433 -6.81 -13.03 -13.04
N ILE A 434 -7.27 -12.56 -11.89
CA ILE A 434 -8.53 -11.85 -11.76
C ILE A 434 -8.48 -10.55 -12.55
N ALA A 435 -7.42 -9.75 -12.42
CA ALA A 435 -7.24 -8.52 -13.21
C ALA A 435 -7.22 -8.81 -14.71
N TYR A 436 -6.45 -9.81 -15.14
CA TYR A 436 -6.42 -10.27 -16.53
C TYR A 436 -7.82 -10.65 -17.04
N PHE A 437 -8.61 -11.39 -16.27
CA PHE A 437 -9.97 -11.76 -16.66
C PHE A 437 -10.93 -10.57 -16.75
N LEU A 438 -10.87 -9.65 -15.77
CA LEU A 438 -11.86 -8.60 -15.59
C LEU A 438 -11.59 -7.37 -16.45
N THR A 439 -10.32 -7.02 -16.67
CA THR A 439 -9.89 -5.81 -17.39
C THR A 439 -8.93 -6.10 -18.54
N GLY A 440 -8.43 -7.33 -18.68
CA GLY A 440 -7.44 -7.69 -19.70
C GLY A 440 -6.02 -7.25 -19.34
N GLU A 441 -5.78 -6.79 -18.12
CA GLU A 441 -4.46 -6.35 -17.65
C GLU A 441 -3.42 -7.45 -17.83
N ALA A 442 -2.32 -7.13 -18.52
CA ALA A 442 -1.29 -8.10 -18.84
C ALA A 442 -0.62 -8.66 -17.58
N SER A 443 -0.57 -9.99 -17.48
CA SER A 443 0.18 -10.73 -16.45
C SER A 443 1.17 -11.67 -17.17
N PRO A 444 2.34 -11.17 -17.58
CA PRO A 444 3.36 -11.97 -18.29
C PRO A 444 4.28 -12.77 -17.35
N GLY A 445 4.24 -12.50 -16.05
CA GLY A 445 5.11 -13.10 -15.02
C GLY A 445 6.44 -12.36 -14.84
N ILE A 446 6.95 -12.34 -13.60
CA ILE A 446 8.07 -11.49 -13.18
C ILE A 446 9.37 -11.76 -13.95
N GLU A 447 9.61 -12.98 -14.44
CA GLU A 447 10.76 -13.28 -15.28
C GLU A 447 10.72 -12.51 -16.60
N TYR A 448 9.56 -12.44 -17.24
CA TYR A 448 9.38 -11.68 -18.46
C TYR A 448 9.42 -10.17 -18.16
N GLU A 449 8.75 -9.73 -17.09
CA GLU A 449 8.72 -8.32 -16.71
C GLU A 449 10.11 -7.77 -16.41
N TYR A 450 10.94 -8.51 -15.67
CA TYR A 450 12.29 -8.06 -15.35
C TYR A 450 13.16 -7.86 -16.60
N GLU A 451 13.06 -8.75 -17.58
CA GLU A 451 13.75 -8.60 -18.87
C GLU A 451 13.16 -7.44 -19.71
N LEU A 452 11.83 -7.29 -19.70
CA LEU A 452 11.13 -6.22 -20.40
C LEU A 452 11.52 -4.86 -19.84
N VAL A 453 11.47 -4.69 -18.52
CA VAL A 453 11.80 -3.45 -17.80
C VAL A 453 13.24 -3.04 -18.08
N GLN A 454 14.20 -3.97 -18.03
CA GLN A 454 15.59 -3.66 -18.39
C GLN A 454 15.70 -3.06 -19.80
N GLN A 455 15.01 -3.65 -20.78
CA GLN A 455 15.03 -3.15 -22.16
C GLN A 455 14.30 -1.82 -22.32
N LEU A 456 13.16 -1.64 -21.65
CA LEU A 456 12.34 -0.44 -21.75
C LEU A 456 12.99 0.76 -21.05
N LEU A 457 13.54 0.57 -19.85
CA LEU A 457 14.19 1.64 -19.08
C LEU A 457 15.36 2.25 -19.84
N ASP A 458 16.14 1.46 -20.56
CA ASP A 458 17.23 1.95 -21.42
C ASP A 458 16.74 2.94 -22.50
N GLY A 459 15.52 2.74 -22.99
CA GLY A 459 14.89 3.55 -24.04
C GLY A 459 14.02 4.72 -23.55
N ILE A 460 13.77 4.85 -22.25
CA ILE A 460 13.01 5.98 -21.68
C ILE A 460 13.91 7.20 -21.55
N THR A 461 13.51 8.32 -22.12
CA THR A 461 14.26 9.57 -22.11
C THR A 461 13.65 10.59 -21.15
N LEU A 462 14.41 11.66 -20.87
CA LEU A 462 13.91 12.77 -20.08
C LEU A 462 12.72 13.48 -20.74
N ASP A 463 12.69 13.52 -22.08
CA ASP A 463 11.57 14.10 -22.83
C ASP A 463 10.29 13.27 -22.67
N ASP A 464 10.40 11.93 -22.60
CA ASP A 464 9.25 11.05 -22.36
C ASP A 464 8.62 11.32 -20.99
N VAL A 465 9.44 11.39 -19.94
CA VAL A 465 8.96 11.64 -18.57
C VAL A 465 8.40 13.04 -18.45
N ASN A 466 9.09 14.06 -18.97
CA ASN A 466 8.62 15.44 -18.91
C ASN A 466 7.32 15.67 -19.71
N ALA A 467 7.02 14.84 -20.73
CA ALA A 467 5.78 14.96 -21.48
C ALA A 467 4.52 14.74 -20.62
N ILE A 468 4.61 13.95 -19.53
CA ILE A 468 3.49 13.71 -18.61
C ILE A 468 3.03 15.01 -17.93
N SER A 469 3.94 15.96 -17.73
CA SER A 469 3.65 17.22 -17.04
C SER A 469 2.56 18.06 -17.72
N SER A 470 2.44 18.00 -19.06
CA SER A 470 1.42 18.78 -19.77
C SER A 470 0.00 18.32 -19.46
N ASP A 471 -0.18 17.02 -19.26
CA ASP A 471 -1.48 16.45 -18.94
C ASP A 471 -1.88 16.80 -17.50
N LEU A 472 -0.90 16.78 -16.60
CA LEU A 472 -1.10 17.05 -15.17
C LEU A 472 -1.49 18.51 -14.90
N VAL A 473 -0.91 19.48 -15.61
CA VAL A 473 -1.20 20.91 -15.43
C VAL A 473 -2.32 21.44 -16.33
N ALA A 474 -2.91 20.59 -17.19
CA ALA A 474 -4.01 20.98 -18.04
C ALA A 474 -5.18 21.56 -17.23
N ASP A 475 -5.88 22.54 -17.80
CA ASP A 475 -6.90 23.32 -17.10
C ASP A 475 -8.31 22.71 -17.17
N ASP A 476 -8.45 21.50 -17.72
CA ASP A 476 -9.68 20.72 -17.82
C ASP A 476 -9.65 19.48 -16.91
N ASN A 477 -10.82 18.87 -16.67
CA ASN A 477 -10.94 17.56 -16.01
C ASN A 477 -10.28 17.46 -14.63
N ARG A 478 -10.08 18.61 -13.97
CA ARG A 478 -9.44 18.70 -12.66
C ARG A 478 -10.46 18.93 -11.57
N VAL A 479 -10.25 18.32 -10.41
CA VAL A 479 -11.05 18.52 -9.20
C VAL A 479 -10.11 18.86 -8.05
N VAL A 480 -10.33 20.00 -7.41
CA VAL A 480 -9.60 20.43 -6.21
C VAL A 480 -10.54 20.34 -5.02
N ILE A 481 -10.23 19.45 -4.09
CA ILE A 481 -11.04 19.19 -2.90
C ILE A 481 -10.25 19.63 -1.68
N LEU A 482 -10.89 20.38 -0.80
CA LEU A 482 -10.41 20.65 0.55
C LEU A 482 -11.31 19.91 1.54
N THR A 483 -10.72 19.01 2.33
CA THR A 483 -11.37 18.43 3.51
C THR A 483 -10.78 19.06 4.77
N ALA A 484 -11.60 19.36 5.77
CA ALA A 484 -11.13 19.99 7.00
C ALA A 484 -12.03 19.71 8.22
N PRO A 485 -11.53 19.94 9.45
CA PRO A 485 -12.37 19.89 10.64
C PRO A 485 -13.49 20.94 10.61
N GLU A 486 -14.69 20.57 11.08
CA GLU A 486 -15.78 21.53 11.27
C GLU A 486 -15.62 22.28 12.61
N LYS A 487 -15.25 23.57 12.56
CA LYS A 487 -15.08 24.43 13.73
C LYS A 487 -15.45 25.89 13.46
N ASP A 488 -15.95 26.58 14.49
CA ASP A 488 -16.34 28.00 14.41
C ASP A 488 -15.14 28.96 14.25
N ASP A 489 -13.96 28.60 14.74
CA ASP A 489 -12.75 29.43 14.75
C ASP A 489 -11.77 29.12 13.62
N LEU A 490 -12.02 28.07 12.83
CA LEU A 490 -11.24 27.74 11.65
C LEU A 490 -11.78 28.49 10.43
N ILE A 491 -10.96 29.40 9.89
CA ILE A 491 -11.29 30.13 8.66
C ILE A 491 -10.79 29.32 7.48
N LEU A 492 -11.73 28.75 6.72
CA LEU A 492 -11.46 28.01 5.50
C LEU A 492 -11.55 28.92 4.27
N PRO A 493 -10.72 28.72 3.25
CA PRO A 493 -10.90 29.39 1.97
C PRO A 493 -12.21 28.91 1.33
N THR A 494 -12.88 29.83 0.64
CA THR A 494 -13.99 29.51 -0.26
C THR A 494 -13.47 28.83 -1.53
N GLU A 495 -14.34 28.12 -2.24
CA GLU A 495 -14.05 27.55 -3.57
C GLU A 495 -13.46 28.60 -4.54
N ALA A 496 -13.98 29.84 -4.49
CA ALA A 496 -13.47 30.94 -5.31
C ALA A 496 -12.07 31.40 -4.89
N GLU A 497 -11.72 31.33 -3.61
CA GLU A 497 -10.38 31.64 -3.12
C GLU A 497 -9.38 30.54 -3.46
N LEU A 498 -9.79 29.26 -3.42
CA LEU A 498 -8.99 28.15 -3.92
C LEU A 498 -8.70 28.33 -5.42
N ALA A 499 -9.73 28.63 -6.22
CA ALA A 499 -9.57 28.92 -7.64
C ALA A 499 -8.61 30.08 -7.90
N ALA A 500 -8.74 31.17 -7.15
CA ALA A 500 -7.85 32.32 -7.27
C ALA A 500 -6.41 31.99 -6.86
N ALA A 501 -6.19 31.10 -5.89
CA ALA A 501 -4.85 30.64 -5.49
C ALA A 501 -4.19 29.82 -6.61
N VAL A 502 -4.93 28.89 -7.23
CA VAL A 502 -4.46 28.12 -8.39
C VAL A 502 -4.09 29.04 -9.54
N GLU A 503 -4.97 29.97 -9.92
CA GLU A 503 -4.70 30.92 -11.01
C GLU A 503 -3.45 31.78 -10.73
N GLN A 504 -3.26 32.22 -9.47
CA GLN A 504 -2.10 33.02 -9.08
C GLN A 504 -0.80 32.22 -9.14
N ALA A 505 -0.81 30.97 -8.68
CA ALA A 505 0.34 30.07 -8.76
C ALA A 505 0.74 29.83 -10.23
N ILE A 506 -0.24 29.56 -11.10
CA ILE A 506 -0.01 29.40 -12.55
C ILE A 506 0.50 30.70 -13.18
N ALA A 507 0.00 31.87 -12.79
CA ALA A 507 0.46 33.13 -13.39
C ALA A 507 1.89 33.57 -12.95
N ARG A 508 2.46 32.91 -11.94
CA ARG A 508 3.74 33.31 -11.33
C ARG A 508 4.93 33.03 -12.25
N GLU A 509 5.98 33.84 -12.12
CA GLU A 509 7.31 33.53 -12.65
C GLU A 509 7.98 32.48 -11.75
N ILE A 510 8.33 31.33 -12.34
CA ILE A 510 8.85 30.17 -11.62
C ILE A 510 10.25 29.89 -12.15
N ASP A 511 11.24 29.93 -11.27
CA ASP A 511 12.62 29.57 -11.60
C ASP A 511 12.80 28.04 -11.75
N PRO A 512 13.78 27.55 -12.52
CA PRO A 512 14.12 26.14 -12.51
C PRO A 512 14.68 25.72 -11.14
N LEU A 513 14.48 24.45 -10.78
CA LEU A 513 15.12 23.87 -9.59
C LEU A 513 16.61 23.62 -9.91
N THR A 514 17.50 24.03 -9.01
CA THR A 514 18.92 23.72 -9.11
C THR A 514 19.27 22.56 -8.19
N GLU A 515 19.72 21.45 -8.76
CA GLU A 515 20.19 20.29 -8.00
C GLU A 515 21.70 20.43 -7.70
N GLU A 516 22.09 20.15 -6.45
CA GLU A 516 23.49 19.91 -6.10
C GLU A 516 23.77 18.41 -6.15
N LEU A 517 24.76 18.00 -6.95
CA LEU A 517 25.17 16.59 -7.02
C LEU A 517 25.78 16.17 -5.69
N VAL A 518 25.15 15.17 -5.06
CA VAL A 518 25.69 14.51 -3.88
C VAL A 518 26.71 13.47 -4.32
N ALA A 519 27.96 13.64 -3.90
CA ALA A 519 29.04 12.70 -4.19
C ALA A 519 29.89 12.46 -2.95
N GLY A 520 30.26 11.21 -2.71
CA GLY A 520 31.11 10.81 -1.60
C GLY A 520 30.88 9.36 -1.20
N ASP A 521 31.79 8.83 -0.40
CA ASP A 521 31.57 7.54 0.27
C ASP A 521 30.80 7.78 1.58
N LEU A 522 29.86 6.89 1.93
CA LEU A 522 29.13 6.95 3.21
C LEU A 522 30.11 7.04 4.40
N VAL A 523 31.19 6.26 4.33
CA VAL A 523 32.25 6.21 5.34
C VAL A 523 33.60 6.50 4.68
N GLU A 524 34.14 7.70 4.90
CA GLU A 524 35.42 8.14 4.31
C GLU A 524 36.62 7.28 4.73
N SER A 525 36.63 6.82 5.98
CA SER A 525 37.71 5.98 6.52
C SER A 525 37.14 4.77 7.22
N ARG A 526 37.44 3.59 6.68
CA ARG A 526 37.02 2.32 7.25
C ARG A 526 37.53 2.14 8.69
N PRO A 527 36.68 1.72 9.64
CA PRO A 527 37.11 1.50 11.02
C PRO A 527 38.10 0.34 11.14
N GLU A 528 38.94 0.40 12.18
CA GLU A 528 39.87 -0.69 12.51
C GLU A 528 39.10 -1.95 12.93
N PRO A 529 39.48 -3.14 12.45
CA PRO A 529 38.76 -4.38 12.74
C PRO A 529 38.94 -4.77 14.21
N VAL A 530 37.84 -5.18 14.85
CA VAL A 530 37.85 -5.79 16.18
C VAL A 530 37.96 -7.31 16.07
N ALA A 531 38.75 -7.92 16.96
CA ALA A 531 38.95 -9.37 16.97
C ALA A 531 37.73 -10.12 17.51
N ILE A 532 37.46 -11.29 16.93
CA ILE A 532 36.57 -12.30 17.51
C ILE A 532 37.32 -12.98 18.65
N VAL A 533 36.76 -12.94 19.86
CA VAL A 533 37.37 -13.53 21.07
C VAL A 533 36.73 -14.86 21.47
N ASP A 534 35.49 -15.10 21.06
CA ASP A 534 34.79 -16.37 21.23
C ASP A 534 33.84 -16.59 20.05
N GLU A 535 33.72 -17.84 19.60
CA GLU A 535 32.78 -18.24 18.55
C GLU A 535 32.28 -19.64 18.89
N ARG A 536 30.96 -19.82 18.94
CA ARG A 536 30.34 -21.10 19.19
C ARG A 536 29.06 -21.29 18.38
N THR A 537 28.85 -22.51 17.92
CA THR A 537 27.60 -22.90 17.28
C THR A 537 26.62 -23.45 18.33
N LEU A 538 25.37 -23.03 18.25
CA LEU A 538 24.22 -23.52 18.99
C LEU A 538 23.36 -24.37 18.03
N PRO A 539 23.69 -25.66 17.84
CA PRO A 539 23.07 -26.48 16.80
C PRO A 539 21.57 -26.68 17.01
N ASP A 540 21.10 -26.73 18.27
CA ASP A 540 19.68 -26.94 18.61
C ASP A 540 18.75 -25.86 18.05
N VAL A 541 19.29 -24.69 17.71
CA VAL A 541 18.54 -23.54 17.15
C VAL A 541 19.16 -23.01 15.85
N GLY A 542 20.14 -23.72 15.29
CA GLY A 542 20.80 -23.35 14.02
C GLY A 542 21.52 -21.99 14.05
N LEU A 543 22.10 -21.60 15.20
CA LEU A 543 22.64 -20.25 15.42
C LEU A 543 24.15 -20.29 15.65
N THR A 544 24.88 -19.31 15.13
CA THR A 544 26.29 -19.06 15.49
C THR A 544 26.38 -17.81 16.38
N GLU A 545 26.89 -17.98 17.59
CA GLU A 545 27.12 -16.90 18.54
C GLU A 545 28.60 -16.49 18.48
N ILE A 546 28.83 -15.22 18.20
CA ILE A 546 30.16 -14.61 18.11
C ILE A 546 30.27 -13.55 19.20
N THR A 547 31.32 -13.59 20.00
CA THR A 547 31.69 -12.52 20.93
C THR A 547 32.89 -11.77 20.39
N LEU A 548 32.74 -10.45 20.26
CA LEU A 548 33.79 -9.53 19.81
C LEU A 548 34.57 -8.97 21.00
N GLU A 549 35.83 -8.58 20.80
CA GLU A 549 36.71 -8.04 21.86
C GLU A 549 36.12 -6.79 22.53
N ASN A 550 35.31 -6.02 21.80
CA ASN A 550 34.61 -4.83 22.30
C ASN A 550 33.34 -5.14 23.11
N GLY A 551 33.02 -6.42 23.35
CA GLY A 551 31.89 -6.87 24.17
C GLY A 551 30.57 -7.05 23.42
N VAL A 552 30.52 -6.75 22.11
CA VAL A 552 29.32 -7.05 21.30
C VAL A 552 29.19 -8.56 21.13
N ARG A 553 27.94 -9.02 21.26
CA ARG A 553 27.55 -10.38 20.94
C ARG A 553 26.70 -10.37 19.68
N VAL A 554 27.15 -11.11 18.66
CA VAL A 554 26.44 -11.28 17.40
C VAL A 554 25.80 -12.66 17.38
N LEU A 555 24.52 -12.71 17.02
CA LEU A 555 23.77 -13.94 16.84
C LEU A 555 23.44 -14.06 15.35
N LEU A 556 24.14 -14.96 14.65
CA LEU A 556 23.96 -15.19 13.23
C LEU A 556 23.07 -16.42 13.02
N LYS A 557 21.96 -16.23 12.31
CA LYS A 557 21.07 -17.30 11.90
C LYS A 557 20.84 -17.20 10.40
N GLN A 558 21.18 -18.25 9.67
CA GLN A 558 20.83 -18.37 8.27
C GLN A 558 19.40 -18.90 8.16
N THR A 559 18.61 -18.30 7.29
CA THR A 559 17.23 -18.69 6.95
C THR A 559 17.10 -18.79 5.44
N ASP A 560 16.04 -19.46 5.00
CA ASP A 560 15.67 -19.73 3.60
C ASP A 560 14.28 -19.18 3.27
N PHE A 561 13.78 -18.22 4.06
CA PHE A 561 12.46 -17.60 3.87
C PHE A 561 12.41 -16.61 2.70
N LYS A 562 13.55 -15.97 2.43
CA LYS A 562 13.75 -15.03 1.33
C LYS A 562 15.15 -15.18 0.78
N ASP A 563 15.28 -15.10 -0.53
CA ASP A 563 16.53 -15.38 -1.24
C ASP A 563 17.50 -14.18 -1.21
N ASP A 564 16.98 -12.96 -1.15
CA ASP A 564 17.72 -11.69 -1.22
C ASP A 564 17.34 -10.73 -0.06
N GLU A 565 17.24 -11.26 1.16
CA GLU A 565 16.98 -10.47 2.37
C GLU A 565 17.96 -10.80 3.52
N VAL A 566 18.51 -9.75 4.12
CA VAL A 566 19.24 -9.80 5.39
C VAL A 566 18.51 -8.93 6.41
N VAL A 567 18.00 -9.56 7.47
CA VAL A 567 17.35 -8.86 8.58
C VAL A 567 18.35 -8.59 9.70
N PHE A 568 18.37 -7.35 10.20
CA PHE A 568 19.22 -6.91 11.30
C PHE A 568 18.41 -6.38 12.48
N THR A 569 18.81 -6.79 13.68
CA THR A 569 18.36 -6.18 14.92
C THR A 569 19.52 -6.12 15.90
N GLY A 570 19.84 -4.91 16.36
CA GLY A 570 20.82 -4.65 17.40
C GLY A 570 20.17 -3.93 18.56
N PHE A 571 20.42 -4.35 19.79
CA PHE A 571 19.83 -3.72 20.97
C PHE A 571 20.74 -3.73 22.21
N SER A 572 20.53 -2.76 23.09
CA SER A 572 20.99 -2.75 24.47
C SER A 572 19.78 -2.72 25.42
N LEU A 573 19.98 -3.13 26.68
CA LEU A 573 18.93 -3.06 27.72
C LEU A 573 18.93 -1.67 28.35
N GLY A 574 17.75 -1.18 28.70
CA GLY A 574 17.58 0.11 29.35
C GLY A 574 16.47 0.91 28.71
N GLY A 575 16.70 1.41 27.49
CA GLY A 575 15.73 2.24 26.78
C GLY A 575 15.26 3.44 27.60
N SER A 576 14.03 3.88 27.37
CA SER A 576 13.45 5.03 28.09
C SER A 576 13.16 4.75 29.57
N SER A 577 13.24 3.51 30.05
CA SER A 577 13.13 3.20 31.50
C SER A 577 14.29 3.75 32.33
N LEU A 578 15.44 4.05 31.70
CA LEU A 578 16.62 4.60 32.39
C LEU A 578 16.66 6.13 32.41
N VAL A 579 15.84 6.81 31.61
CA VAL A 579 15.80 8.28 31.58
C VAL A 579 14.96 8.83 32.72
N SER A 580 15.13 10.10 33.08
CA SER A 580 14.27 10.76 34.07
C SER A 580 12.88 11.05 33.49
N ASP A 581 11.88 11.34 34.34
CA ASP A 581 10.55 11.76 33.87
C ASP A 581 10.64 13.09 33.09
N ASP A 582 11.57 13.97 33.47
CA ASP A 582 11.81 15.25 32.79
C ASP A 582 12.37 15.04 31.36
N ASP A 583 13.15 13.98 31.15
CA ASP A 583 13.78 13.65 29.86
C ASP A 583 12.98 12.64 29.02
N PHE A 584 11.95 11.99 29.59
CA PHE A 584 11.19 10.94 28.92
C PHE A 584 10.59 11.41 27.59
N VAL A 585 10.02 12.60 27.60
CA VAL A 585 9.46 13.27 26.41
C VAL A 585 10.54 13.42 25.34
N ASN A 586 11.74 13.87 25.69
CA ASN A 586 12.83 14.00 24.72
C ASN A 586 13.27 12.62 24.18
N ALA A 587 13.43 11.62 25.06
CA ALA A 587 13.82 10.27 24.66
C ALA A 587 12.77 9.60 23.75
N ALA A 588 11.49 9.87 23.97
CA ALA A 588 10.40 9.36 23.14
C ALA A 588 10.32 10.05 21.75
N SER A 589 10.93 11.22 21.58
CA SER A 589 10.85 12.04 20.35
C SER A 589 12.10 11.98 19.50
N ILE A 590 13.26 11.88 20.14
CA ILE A 590 14.55 12.19 19.50
C ILE A 590 14.86 11.26 18.32
N VAL A 591 14.34 10.04 18.35
CA VAL A 591 14.50 9.08 17.25
C VAL A 591 13.89 9.61 15.95
N ALA A 592 12.67 10.16 15.99
CA ALA A 592 12.02 10.72 14.80
C ALA A 592 12.86 11.87 14.21
N VAL A 593 13.42 12.72 15.07
CA VAL A 593 14.27 13.84 14.65
C VAL A 593 15.59 13.35 14.07
N ILE A 594 16.24 12.35 14.68
CA ILE A 594 17.51 11.79 14.19
C ILE A 594 17.31 11.10 12.84
N THR A 595 16.22 10.36 12.67
CA THR A 595 15.91 9.70 11.40
C THR A 595 15.75 10.73 10.28
N GLU A 596 15.03 11.84 10.50
CA GLU A 596 14.89 12.92 9.51
C GLU A 596 16.11 13.85 9.40
N SER A 597 17.09 13.71 10.29
CA SER A 597 18.31 14.53 10.25
C SER A 597 19.35 14.00 9.25
N GLY A 598 19.23 12.74 8.80
CA GLY A 598 20.30 12.04 8.07
C GLY A 598 21.41 11.53 8.99
N VAL A 599 22.58 11.23 8.41
CA VAL A 599 23.68 10.59 9.15
C VAL A 599 25.06 11.00 8.63
N GLY A 600 26.04 11.12 9.54
CA GLY A 600 27.40 11.52 9.19
C GLY A 600 27.42 12.92 8.56
N ASN A 601 28.00 13.02 7.35
CA ASN A 601 28.09 14.26 6.59
C ASN A 601 26.85 14.53 5.72
N PHE A 602 25.93 13.58 5.62
CA PHE A 602 24.81 13.63 4.69
C PHE A 602 23.54 14.06 5.43
N GLY A 603 22.86 15.09 4.92
CA GLY A 603 21.47 15.36 5.32
C GLY A 603 20.55 14.27 4.78
N GLN A 604 19.31 14.19 5.26
CA GLN A 604 18.41 13.09 4.90
C GLN A 604 18.14 13.00 3.38
N SER A 605 17.87 14.11 2.72
CA SER A 605 17.70 14.15 1.25
C SER A 605 18.93 13.66 0.49
N ASP A 606 20.12 14.04 0.95
CA ASP A 606 21.37 13.61 0.32
C ASP A 606 21.64 12.13 0.54
N LEU A 607 21.31 11.63 1.73
CA LEU A 607 21.44 10.23 2.09
C LEU A 607 20.53 9.36 1.23
N GLU A 608 19.26 9.73 1.06
CA GLU A 608 18.32 9.03 0.19
C GLU A 608 18.82 8.94 -1.25
N LYS A 609 19.27 10.07 -1.82
CA LYS A 609 19.82 10.13 -3.19
C LYS A 609 21.08 9.28 -3.35
N LEU A 610 21.92 9.20 -2.32
CA LEU A 610 23.13 8.37 -2.34
C LEU A 610 22.83 6.88 -2.17
N LEU A 611 21.68 6.55 -1.57
CA LEU A 611 21.19 5.19 -1.40
C LEU A 611 20.33 4.69 -2.57
N SER A 612 19.99 5.53 -3.57
CA SER A 612 19.26 5.09 -4.75
C SER A 612 19.94 3.91 -5.46
N GLY A 613 19.12 2.97 -5.93
CA GLY A 613 19.53 1.69 -6.52
C GLY A 613 20.00 0.65 -5.49
N LYS A 614 19.80 0.89 -4.20
CA LYS A 614 20.15 -0.03 -3.12
C LYS A 614 18.91 -0.44 -2.33
N SER A 615 18.81 -1.73 -2.05
CA SER A 615 17.79 -2.24 -1.13
C SER A 615 18.38 -2.28 0.28
N VAL A 616 18.30 -1.17 1.01
CA VAL A 616 18.83 -1.05 2.38
C VAL A 616 18.02 -0.04 3.20
N SER A 617 17.72 -0.39 4.44
CA SER A 617 17.13 0.53 5.42
C SER A 617 17.58 0.15 6.82
N ILE A 618 17.91 1.13 7.66
CA ILE A 618 18.18 0.94 9.08
C ILE A 618 17.68 2.17 9.83
N VAL A 619 16.95 1.94 10.91
CA VAL A 619 16.42 3.00 11.76
C VAL A 619 16.85 2.79 13.21
N PRO A 620 17.25 3.86 13.92
CA PRO A 620 17.43 3.79 15.36
C PRO A 620 16.06 3.69 16.07
N TYR A 621 16.05 3.15 17.28
CA TYR A 621 14.86 3.15 18.12
C TYR A 621 15.20 3.27 19.61
N ILE A 622 14.24 3.82 20.38
CA ILE A 622 14.25 3.84 21.84
C ILE A 622 12.88 3.35 22.31
N ARG A 623 12.81 2.10 22.78
CA ARG A 623 11.63 1.50 23.43
C ARG A 623 11.77 1.61 24.95
N GLU A 624 10.77 1.15 25.69
CA GLU A 624 10.77 1.25 27.16
C GLU A 624 11.97 0.53 27.80
N LEU A 625 12.24 -0.71 27.39
CA LEU A 625 13.27 -1.56 28.04
C LEU A 625 14.51 -1.79 27.17
N THR A 626 14.50 -1.30 25.94
CA THR A 626 15.56 -1.52 24.96
C THR A 626 15.73 -0.31 24.05
N GLU A 627 16.95 -0.06 23.62
CA GLU A 627 17.28 0.89 22.56
C GLU A 627 18.21 0.21 21.56
N GLY A 628 18.22 0.66 20.32
CA GLY A 628 18.89 -0.11 19.28
C GLY A 628 18.73 0.44 17.87
N LEU A 629 19.03 -0.45 16.92
CA LEU A 629 18.93 -0.24 15.48
C LEU A 629 18.21 -1.47 14.90
N GLU A 630 17.27 -1.25 13.99
CA GLU A 630 16.57 -2.32 13.28
C GLU A 630 16.39 -1.97 11.81
N GLY A 631 16.38 -3.00 10.96
CA GLY A 631 16.28 -2.83 9.52
C GLY A 631 16.85 -4.03 8.78
N GLY A 632 17.31 -3.82 7.55
CA GLY A 632 17.82 -4.88 6.70
C GLY A 632 18.33 -4.39 5.36
N SER A 633 18.76 -5.33 4.54
CA SER A 633 19.22 -5.07 3.18
C SER A 633 19.03 -6.28 2.27
N SER A 634 19.25 -6.08 0.97
CA SER A 634 19.60 -7.17 0.06
C SER A 634 20.95 -7.79 0.47
N VAL A 635 21.26 -8.96 -0.08
CA VAL A 635 22.55 -9.63 0.18
C VAL A 635 23.71 -8.79 -0.36
N LYS A 636 23.52 -8.13 -1.52
CA LYS A 636 24.56 -7.30 -2.13
C LYS A 636 24.80 -5.98 -1.40
N ASP A 637 23.78 -5.44 -0.71
CA ASP A 637 23.87 -4.16 0.00
C ASP A 637 24.24 -4.29 1.49
N LEU A 638 24.62 -5.49 1.93
CA LEU A 638 25.01 -5.77 3.31
C LEU A 638 26.13 -4.86 3.85
N GLU A 639 27.12 -4.54 3.02
CA GLU A 639 28.18 -3.59 3.42
C GLU A 639 27.59 -2.20 3.68
N THR A 640 26.65 -1.75 2.84
CA THR A 640 25.95 -0.46 3.02
C THR A 640 25.18 -0.45 4.34
N LEU A 641 24.48 -1.56 4.67
CA LEU A 641 23.77 -1.71 5.94
C LEU A 641 24.72 -1.51 7.13
N PHE A 642 25.88 -2.16 7.12
CA PHE A 642 26.87 -2.00 8.20
C PHE A 642 27.51 -0.62 8.24
N GLN A 643 27.67 0.05 7.11
CA GLN A 643 28.11 1.45 7.07
C GLN A 643 27.09 2.36 7.74
N LEU A 644 25.80 2.20 7.46
CA LEU A 644 24.74 2.99 8.11
C LEU A 644 24.64 2.68 9.61
N ILE A 645 24.71 1.41 10.02
CA ILE A 645 24.79 1.01 11.43
C ILE A 645 25.96 1.71 12.13
N TYR A 646 27.14 1.69 11.50
CA TYR A 646 28.32 2.36 12.01
C TYR A 646 28.10 3.88 12.14
N LEU A 647 27.54 4.52 11.13
CA LEU A 647 27.31 5.97 11.11
C LEU A 647 26.27 6.39 12.16
N TYR A 648 25.13 5.70 12.30
CA TYR A 648 24.16 6.01 13.35
C TYR A 648 24.74 5.84 14.76
N ALA A 649 25.67 4.90 14.95
CA ALA A 649 26.33 4.70 16.24
C ALA A 649 27.43 5.72 16.54
N THR A 650 28.13 6.24 15.53
CA THR A 650 29.37 7.03 15.71
C THR A 650 29.26 8.50 15.30
N ALA A 651 28.34 8.82 14.39
CA ALA A 651 28.11 10.14 13.84
C ALA A 651 26.62 10.38 13.55
N PRO A 652 25.70 10.22 14.55
CA PRO A 652 24.32 10.63 14.36
C PRO A 652 24.26 12.15 14.13
N ARG A 653 23.36 12.57 13.25
CA ARG A 653 23.15 13.98 12.95
C ARG A 653 22.05 14.56 13.84
N ALA A 654 22.25 15.81 14.26
CA ALA A 654 21.23 16.61 14.93
C ALA A 654 20.97 17.83 14.06
N ASP A 655 19.90 17.77 13.28
CA ASP A 655 19.52 18.82 12.34
C ASP A 655 18.43 19.71 12.95
N GLU A 656 18.68 21.02 13.01
CA GLU A 656 17.73 21.97 13.60
C GLU A 656 16.49 22.13 12.72
N ASP A 657 16.65 22.06 11.39
CA ASP A 657 15.53 22.21 10.47
C ASP A 657 14.61 20.98 10.59
N ALA A 658 15.19 19.77 10.64
CA ALA A 658 14.43 18.54 10.92
C ALA A 658 13.69 18.61 12.27
N PHE A 659 14.32 19.18 13.31
CA PHE A 659 13.66 19.37 14.60
C PHE A 659 12.48 20.34 14.52
N GLN A 660 12.60 21.45 13.79
CA GLN A 660 11.52 22.41 13.59
C GLN A 660 10.34 21.79 12.82
N VAL A 661 10.62 21.04 11.74
CA VAL A 661 9.59 20.31 10.97
C VAL A 661 8.85 19.33 11.86
N PHE A 662 9.57 18.52 12.64
CA PHE A 662 8.97 17.59 13.60
C PHE A 662 8.09 18.32 14.63
N GLN A 663 8.52 19.47 15.14
CA GLN A 663 7.71 20.28 16.07
C GLN A 663 6.40 20.76 15.45
N THR A 664 6.45 21.18 14.19
CA THR A 664 5.29 21.63 13.42
C THR A 664 4.29 20.49 13.21
N GLN A 665 4.74 19.34 12.72
CA GLN A 665 3.90 18.15 12.54
C GLN A 665 3.25 17.70 13.86
N MET A 666 4.04 17.60 14.93
CA MET A 666 3.53 17.20 16.25
C MET A 666 2.51 18.20 16.82
N ARG A 667 2.62 19.50 16.48
CA ARG A 667 1.63 20.50 16.90
C ARG A 667 0.30 20.25 16.19
N ALA A 668 0.34 20.07 14.87
CA ALA A 668 -0.85 19.81 14.06
C ALA A 668 -1.57 18.53 14.52
N ASP A 669 -0.83 17.44 14.74
CA ASP A 669 -1.38 16.16 15.24
C ASP A 669 -2.14 16.29 16.57
N LEU A 670 -1.76 17.25 17.41
CA LEU A 670 -2.34 17.44 18.74
C LEU A 670 -3.48 18.44 18.76
N GLU A 671 -3.53 19.37 17.81
CA GLU A 671 -4.51 20.45 17.72
C GLU A 671 -5.93 19.87 17.66
N ASN A 672 -6.13 18.85 16.83
CA ASN A 672 -7.45 18.28 16.51
C ASN A 672 -7.69 16.88 17.05
N ARG A 673 -6.70 16.31 17.75
CA ARG A 673 -6.77 14.95 18.26
C ARG A 673 -8.05 14.65 19.05
N ALA A 674 -8.58 15.62 19.78
CA ALA A 674 -9.76 15.44 20.61
C ALA A 674 -11.07 15.33 19.82
N LEU A 675 -11.09 15.74 18.54
CA LEU A 675 -12.24 15.57 17.64
C LEU A 675 -12.46 14.09 17.31
N SER A 676 -11.40 13.29 17.26
CA SER A 676 -11.48 11.84 17.10
C SER A 676 -12.04 11.18 18.38
N PRO A 677 -13.24 10.55 18.32
CA PRO A 677 -13.83 9.87 19.48
C PRO A 677 -12.95 8.74 20.00
N ASN A 678 -12.28 8.01 19.10
CA ASN A 678 -11.33 6.95 19.45
C ASN A 678 -10.13 7.49 20.23
N SER A 679 -9.59 8.64 19.82
CA SER A 679 -8.49 9.29 20.55
C SER A 679 -8.94 9.75 21.93
N ALA A 680 -10.13 10.35 22.05
CA ALA A 680 -10.70 10.76 23.33
C ALA A 680 -10.95 9.57 24.27
N LEU A 681 -11.49 8.45 23.74
CA LEU A 681 -11.70 7.22 24.51
C LEU A 681 -10.37 6.61 24.97
N ARG A 682 -9.38 6.52 24.08
CA ARG A 682 -8.03 6.03 24.42
C ARG A 682 -7.43 6.89 25.53
N ASP A 683 -7.48 8.22 25.42
CA ASP A 683 -6.99 9.14 26.44
C ASP A 683 -7.66 8.89 27.81
N ALA A 684 -8.98 8.71 27.83
CA ALA A 684 -9.73 8.41 29.05
C ALA A 684 -9.36 7.06 29.69
N ILE A 685 -9.16 6.02 28.87
CA ILE A 685 -8.73 4.68 29.33
C ILE A 685 -7.34 4.77 29.97
N PHE A 686 -6.38 5.42 29.30
CA PHE A 686 -5.02 5.53 29.82
C PHE A 686 -4.94 6.38 31.08
N GLU A 687 -5.67 7.51 31.14
CA GLU A 687 -5.77 8.31 32.35
C GLU A 687 -6.37 7.51 33.52
N SER A 688 -7.37 6.66 33.24
CA SER A 688 -7.99 5.81 34.27
C SER A 688 -7.08 4.68 34.75
N LEU A 689 -6.28 4.08 33.85
CA LEU A 689 -5.39 2.96 34.18
C LEU A 689 -4.12 3.41 34.90
N TYR A 690 -3.51 4.51 34.44
CA TYR A 690 -2.16 4.90 34.84
C TYR A 690 -2.10 6.22 35.61
N GLY A 691 -3.21 6.98 35.64
CA GLY A 691 -3.28 8.28 36.30
C GLY A 691 -2.41 9.35 35.63
N ASP A 692 -1.92 10.27 36.44
CA ASP A 692 -1.15 11.43 35.98
C ASP A 692 0.36 11.09 35.89
N THR A 693 0.76 10.29 34.89
CA THR A 693 2.18 10.01 34.58
C THR A 693 2.58 10.41 33.15
N VAL A 694 3.78 10.96 32.99
CA VAL A 694 4.36 11.28 31.66
C VAL A 694 4.73 10.03 30.85
N ARG A 695 4.94 8.89 31.53
CA ARG A 695 5.42 7.64 30.92
C ARG A 695 4.33 6.76 30.32
N ALA A 696 3.09 7.00 30.70
CA ALA A 696 1.93 6.25 30.19
C ALA A 696 0.87 7.17 29.59
N ALA A 697 1.22 8.43 29.29
CA ALA A 697 0.36 9.27 28.47
C ALA A 697 0.50 8.84 27.01
N ILE A 698 -0.61 8.60 26.31
CA ILE A 698 -0.64 8.30 24.86
C ILE A 698 0.04 9.41 24.05
N SER A 699 0.04 10.62 24.61
CA SER A 699 0.80 11.75 24.11
C SER A 699 1.52 12.40 25.30
N PRO A 700 2.79 12.05 25.58
CA PRO A 700 3.63 12.80 26.52
C PRO A 700 3.63 14.30 26.18
N TRP A 701 3.40 14.59 24.90
CA TRP A 701 3.32 15.88 24.21
C TRP A 701 2.20 16.79 24.71
N LYS A 702 1.00 16.25 25.01
CA LYS A 702 -0.10 17.03 25.62
C LYS A 702 0.30 17.69 26.94
N ARG A 703 1.20 17.04 27.68
CA ARG A 703 1.67 17.50 29.01
C ARG A 703 2.88 18.40 28.90
N SER A 704 3.66 18.28 27.85
CA SER A 704 4.87 19.05 27.59
C SER A 704 4.60 20.32 26.77
N ARG A 705 3.65 21.16 27.21
CA ARG A 705 3.30 22.44 26.55
C ARG A 705 4.48 23.41 26.40
N ALA A 706 5.54 23.24 27.20
CA ALA A 706 6.64 24.19 27.29
C ALA A 706 7.68 24.11 26.16
N TRP A 707 7.72 23.06 25.32
CA TRP A 707 8.69 22.96 24.21
C TRP A 707 8.02 22.98 22.83
N ILE A 708 6.86 22.33 22.64
CA ILE A 708 6.07 22.31 21.39
C ILE A 708 5.57 23.71 20.99
N TRP A 709 5.30 24.56 21.97
CA TRP A 709 4.69 25.89 21.79
C TRP A 709 5.66 27.05 22.04
N ARG A 710 6.99 26.80 22.14
CA ARG A 710 7.97 27.89 22.18
C ARG A 710 8.17 28.46 20.78
N ALA A 711 7.91 29.76 20.61
CA ALA A 711 8.22 30.46 19.38
C ALA A 711 9.73 30.38 19.04
N PRO A 712 10.11 30.35 17.75
CA PRO A 712 11.50 30.29 17.34
C PRO A 712 12.21 31.58 17.78
N SER A 713 12.98 31.54 18.87
CA SER A 713 13.82 32.66 19.27
C SER A 713 15.11 32.61 18.47
N ARG A 714 15.28 33.52 17.51
CA ARG A 714 16.60 33.82 16.92
C ARG A 714 17.53 34.34 18.03
N SER A 715 18.64 33.65 18.25
CA SER A 715 19.68 33.87 19.29
C SER A 715 19.26 33.40 20.69
N THR A 716 20.04 32.62 21.43
CA THR A 716 21.50 32.59 21.59
C THR A 716 21.95 31.16 21.93
N THR A 717 23.21 30.86 21.60
CA THR A 717 24.02 29.72 22.06
C THR A 717 23.59 29.15 23.42
N ASN A 718 22.71 28.17 23.40
CA ASN A 718 22.61 27.15 24.43
C ASN A 718 22.89 25.85 23.73
N ALA A 719 24.05 25.28 24.00
CA ALA A 719 24.35 23.91 23.60
C ALA A 719 23.16 23.04 24.00
N LEU A 720 22.61 22.29 23.03
CA LEU A 720 21.77 21.14 23.31
C LEU A 720 22.48 20.33 24.41
N PRO A 721 21.78 19.82 25.43
CA PRO A 721 22.40 18.91 26.37
C PRO A 721 23.05 17.81 25.54
N THR A 722 24.37 17.68 25.65
CA THR A 722 25.12 16.60 25.03
C THR A 722 24.60 15.31 25.64
N TRP A 723 23.58 14.74 25.01
CA TRP A 723 23.17 13.37 25.22
C TRP A 723 24.30 12.53 24.63
N THR A 724 25.26 12.22 25.51
CA THR A 724 26.15 11.10 25.25
C THR A 724 25.32 9.88 25.57
N MET A 725 24.93 9.13 24.55
CA MET A 725 24.58 7.73 24.77
C MET A 725 25.68 7.13 25.67
N PRO A 726 25.37 6.32 26.69
CA PRO A 726 26.40 5.51 27.34
C PRO A 726 27.20 4.83 26.23
N PRO A 727 28.54 4.81 26.29
CA PRO A 727 29.39 4.75 25.10
C PRO A 727 28.97 3.63 24.16
N LEU A 728 28.30 4.00 23.06
CA LEU A 728 27.99 3.16 21.90
C LEU A 728 29.26 2.83 21.08
N SER A 729 30.44 3.13 21.62
CA SER A 729 31.75 2.80 21.03
C SER A 729 31.97 1.30 20.80
N SER A 730 31.02 0.44 21.18
CA SER A 730 31.06 -1.00 20.98
C SER A 730 30.47 -1.48 19.64
N TRP A 731 29.60 -0.74 18.94
CA TRP A 731 29.09 -1.19 17.62
C TRP A 731 30.08 -0.95 16.48
N ALA A 732 31.04 -0.05 16.68
CA ALA A 732 31.85 0.60 15.66
C ALA A 732 32.88 -0.28 14.90
N ALA A 733 32.89 -1.60 15.09
CA ALA A 733 33.96 -2.47 14.56
C ALA A 733 33.47 -3.84 14.07
N LEU A 734 32.25 -3.90 13.54
CA LEU A 734 31.70 -5.14 12.98
C LEU A 734 32.28 -5.44 11.59
N ILE A 735 33.27 -6.33 11.59
CA ILE A 735 33.41 -7.47 10.67
C ILE A 735 33.69 -7.15 9.19
N TRP A 736 34.97 -7.32 8.82
CA TRP A 736 35.35 -7.78 7.49
C TRP A 736 36.22 -9.04 7.63
N LYS A 737 35.63 -10.20 7.34
CA LYS A 737 36.36 -11.43 6.98
C LYS A 737 35.44 -12.55 6.47
N ARG A 738 34.89 -12.40 5.26
CA ARG A 738 35.17 -13.26 4.10
C ARG A 738 34.41 -12.77 2.89
#